data_AF-A0A5C6WZH2-F1
#
_entry.id   AF-A0A5C6WZH2-F1
#
_cell.length_a   1.000
_cell.length_b   1.000
_cell.length_c   1.000
_cell.angle_alpha   90.00
_cell.angle_beta   90.00
_cell.angle_gamma   90.00
#
_symmetry.space_group_name_H-M   'P 1'
#
loop_
_entity.id
_entity.type
_entity.pdbx_description
1 polymer ?
#
loop_
_entity_poly.entity_id
_entity_poly.type
_entity_poly.pdbx_seq_one_letter_code
_entity_poly.pdbx_strand_id
1 'polypeptide(L)'
;MRSSHLPHLLAALLIALASLTACSEPDGPADTPDAGDEDTSIDDVGPDADADAGPQSCEFQSECAHGTYCDTEAGECVPAPDCPGRQHWASCVEAFGEIAPELARRTSCIEEKCVVHCSLDTHCPAGNVCTNNGQCLPFTGEITGEHPGGDTPAPLQAGVANVLMKFPIGLSMGGYGSRAAINAGRYVESLRPSRGQMHGLYARGLALDDGTRQLILLRAPIIFPSGALHEAVARRLQEETGRDWRSSLVLSGTHTHSGPGRHWHLPAVEDAAIRLGVLGTDEFSQEAFEWLTDSFAEAALAALDDLAPARMGWEVVESFDVDDAISSDRWGATPAFDDNRVLMLRVDDLDGNPRGVLVSFGSHGTHNSGDYMTGDALAGVERGLEKALGEHYDRFVPVMYFNQNGGTMSPRGDRYGHRGPQIFERIGQHFAERVIEPLTQMETTTEWSFKGHTQRFSIQYDDLGYEPGEFGMENSPTHEGEFYHGAFQCDLPEDGDPATYATPGEFGCQGIHQIAFHRPVTLFGKSQLTALQLNDLTIVTMPGELAMELGWDIQRALRDAWGIDPFNSFTWGYAQDHLLYLSPTNVRGERPPFPGHSLVGDLDDYPDFTFSFLQGGYEAQMGTWGYKFGDYLVDRAVEAVGIMRGEDVTVSVPEPLPDEFAPTGQPTFPMDPSDPDDVGRIIDQPPAQVERRQAIDITWRGGDPGAELFQAPRIALERADGQGGFEPVLLPSRAPYDNREPVFMTRIRQGEDDAWEWGAYWEETKDFPLGTYRFRIEGHYLNADTGERTPYSATTDSFEIVPSTAMVIDQIEVLTPTIFTARVSYPPATEVLTAGPSEDRAKLVGSFRMHHPEVASGLPIPVMADTEFDALTGEVRQGQSALTFAEVTVTTAPETVEGRNNVPVTRVTVTLDGDLSEGDADFDLQLTDTLGNSGELLTTLNVDLP
;
A
#
# COMPACT_ATOMS: atom_id res chain seq x y z
N MET A 1 17.76 -40.96 -17.30
CA MET A 1 17.31 -41.49 -15.99
C MET A 1 16.25 -40.53 -15.46
N ARG A 2 15.24 -41.03 -14.74
CA ARG A 2 13.92 -40.40 -14.55
C ARG A 2 13.98 -39.08 -13.75
N SER A 3 13.15 -38.13 -14.19
CA SER A 3 12.91 -36.79 -13.62
C SER A 3 12.46 -36.84 -12.15
N SER A 4 13.16 -36.13 -11.28
CA SER A 4 12.84 -35.99 -9.85
C SER A 4 12.61 -34.55 -9.38
N HIS A 5 12.48 -33.56 -10.28
CA HIS A 5 12.44 -32.13 -9.89
C HIS A 5 11.06 -31.46 -9.88
N LEU A 6 10.00 -32.14 -10.34
CA LEU A 6 8.63 -31.61 -10.26
C LEU A 6 8.03 -31.49 -8.83
N PRO A 7 8.37 -32.33 -7.82
CA PRO A 7 7.77 -32.20 -6.49
C PRO A 7 8.33 -31.03 -5.66
N HIS A 8 9.47 -30.44 -6.04
CA HIS A 8 10.02 -29.26 -5.36
C HIS A 8 9.33 -27.95 -5.80
N LEU A 9 8.87 -27.86 -7.05
CA LEU A 9 8.04 -26.74 -7.52
C LEU A 9 6.66 -26.73 -6.84
N LEU A 10 6.05 -27.90 -6.67
CA LEU A 10 4.79 -28.01 -5.91
C LEU A 10 5.00 -27.75 -4.41
N ALA A 11 6.15 -28.16 -3.85
CA ALA A 11 6.51 -27.90 -2.46
C ALA A 11 6.83 -26.43 -2.19
N ALA A 12 7.47 -25.71 -3.12
CA ALA A 12 7.68 -24.26 -3.01
C ALA A 12 6.36 -23.48 -3.14
N LEU A 13 5.46 -23.92 -4.04
CA LEU A 13 4.09 -23.40 -4.09
C LEU A 13 3.32 -23.72 -2.80
N LEU A 14 3.49 -24.92 -2.23
CA LEU A 14 2.88 -25.33 -0.96
C LEU A 14 3.52 -24.66 0.27
N ILE A 15 4.80 -24.28 0.25
CA ILE A 15 5.48 -23.57 1.34
C ILE A 15 5.11 -22.08 1.31
N ALA A 16 4.99 -21.49 0.11
CA ALA A 16 4.39 -20.16 -0.08
C ALA A 16 2.89 -20.15 0.28
N LEU A 17 2.18 -21.26 0.10
CA LEU A 17 0.77 -21.43 0.52
C LEU A 17 0.61 -21.87 2.00
N ALA A 18 1.63 -22.47 2.63
CA ALA A 18 1.55 -22.99 4.00
C ALA A 18 2.08 -22.03 5.08
N SER A 19 2.89 -21.05 4.69
CA SER A 19 3.28 -19.93 5.58
C SER A 19 2.20 -18.84 5.66
N LEU A 20 1.09 -19.00 4.93
CA LEU A 20 -0.02 -18.05 4.90
C LEU A 20 -1.35 -18.79 5.06
N THR A 21 -1.98 -18.57 6.21
CA THR A 21 -3.40 -18.79 6.58
C THR A 21 -3.76 -20.08 7.36
N ALA A 22 -4.45 -19.86 8.48
CA ALA A 22 -5.19 -20.86 9.22
C ALA A 22 -6.66 -20.86 8.78
N CYS A 23 -7.15 -22.04 8.34
CA CYS A 23 -8.55 -22.50 8.20
C CYS A 23 -9.44 -21.75 7.19
N SER A 24 -10.30 -22.36 6.35
CA SER A 24 -10.89 -23.71 6.22
C SER A 24 -11.55 -23.88 4.82
N GLU A 25 -11.62 -25.12 4.30
CA GLU A 25 -12.37 -25.52 3.08
C GLU A 25 -13.90 -25.64 3.30
N PRO A 26 -14.75 -25.86 2.25
CA PRO A 26 -14.97 -27.22 1.72
C PRO A 26 -15.26 -27.39 0.19
N ASP A 27 -14.90 -28.60 -0.26
CA ASP A 27 -15.34 -29.50 -1.36
C ASP A 27 -16.49 -29.18 -2.35
N GLY A 28 -16.29 -29.59 -3.62
CA GLY A 28 -17.36 -30.18 -4.46
C GLY A 28 -17.16 -30.10 -5.99
N PRO A 29 -17.42 -31.17 -6.79
CA PRO A 29 -16.83 -31.37 -8.12
C PRO A 29 -17.77 -31.07 -9.30
N ALA A 30 -17.24 -30.94 -10.53
CA ALA A 30 -17.65 -31.72 -11.73
C ALA A 30 -17.19 -31.13 -13.08
N ASP A 31 -16.72 -32.05 -13.92
CA ASP A 31 -16.99 -32.21 -15.36
C ASP A 31 -16.71 -31.08 -16.37
N THR A 32 -15.60 -31.29 -17.08
CA THR A 32 -15.31 -30.79 -18.43
C THR A 32 -16.16 -31.48 -19.50
N PRO A 33 -16.73 -30.75 -20.47
CA PRO A 33 -17.05 -31.28 -21.78
C PRO A 33 -16.00 -30.90 -22.82
N ASP A 34 -15.50 -31.92 -23.52
CA ASP A 34 -14.86 -31.83 -24.84
C ASP A 34 -15.77 -31.13 -25.86
N ALA A 35 -15.19 -30.20 -26.62
CA ALA A 35 -15.48 -29.89 -28.04
C ALA A 35 -14.67 -28.64 -28.41
N GLY A 36 -13.99 -28.51 -29.54
CA GLY A 36 -13.85 -29.35 -30.71
C GLY A 36 -12.96 -28.58 -31.67
N ASP A 37 -12.10 -29.30 -32.38
CA ASP A 37 -11.26 -28.78 -33.44
C ASP A 37 -12.10 -28.11 -34.54
N GLU A 38 -11.84 -26.85 -34.84
CA GLU A 38 -12.03 -26.30 -36.18
C GLU A 38 -10.80 -25.53 -36.63
N ASP A 39 -9.98 -26.30 -37.34
CA ASP A 39 -8.93 -25.96 -38.27
C ASP A 39 -9.41 -24.92 -39.29
N THR A 40 -8.77 -23.75 -39.32
CA THR A 40 -8.84 -22.83 -40.48
C THR A 40 -7.43 -22.43 -40.91
N SER A 41 -6.86 -23.30 -41.74
CA SER A 41 -5.73 -23.05 -42.62
C SER A 41 -5.94 -21.78 -43.47
N ILE A 42 -4.99 -20.85 -43.40
CA ILE A 42 -4.71 -19.88 -44.47
C ILE A 42 -3.29 -20.18 -44.96
N ASP A 43 -3.20 -21.03 -45.99
CA ASP A 43 -2.05 -21.13 -46.87
C ASP A 43 -2.12 -20.01 -47.92
N ASP A 44 -1.03 -19.25 -48.10
CA ASP A 44 -0.38 -18.94 -49.39
C ASP A 44 0.42 -17.62 -49.30
N VAL A 45 1.72 -17.71 -48.98
CA VAL A 45 2.76 -16.91 -49.67
C VAL A 45 3.95 -17.83 -49.90
N GLY A 46 4.27 -18.06 -51.17
CA GLY A 46 5.28 -19.03 -51.62
C GLY A 46 6.72 -18.69 -51.23
N PRO A 47 7.63 -19.68 -51.34
CA PRO A 47 9.03 -19.51 -51.02
C PRO A 47 9.74 -18.91 -52.23
N ASP A 48 10.32 -17.72 -52.08
CA ASP A 48 11.28 -17.22 -53.06
C ASP A 48 12.50 -16.60 -52.39
N ALA A 49 13.65 -17.14 -52.83
CA ALA A 49 15.01 -16.63 -52.80
C ALA A 49 15.81 -16.68 -51.49
N ASP A 50 16.51 -17.81 -51.32
CA ASP A 50 17.89 -17.84 -50.81
C ASP A 50 18.73 -16.81 -51.58
N ALA A 51 18.91 -15.64 -51.00
CA ALA A 51 20.03 -14.76 -51.30
C ALA A 51 21.07 -14.98 -50.20
N ASP A 52 22.12 -15.71 -50.57
CA ASP A 52 23.40 -15.82 -49.85
C ASP A 52 24.02 -14.41 -49.74
N ALA A 53 23.50 -13.61 -48.80
CA ALA A 53 24.18 -12.45 -48.28
C ALA A 53 25.34 -12.99 -47.45
N GLY A 54 26.57 -12.61 -47.79
CA GLY A 54 27.74 -12.97 -46.99
C GLY A 54 27.56 -12.61 -45.51
N PRO A 55 28.44 -13.12 -44.62
CA PRO A 55 28.27 -12.98 -43.17
C PRO A 55 27.92 -11.54 -42.80
N GLN A 56 26.76 -11.37 -42.18
CA GLN A 56 26.30 -10.07 -41.72
C GLN A 56 27.29 -9.60 -40.65
N SER A 57 27.93 -8.45 -40.85
CA SER A 57 28.81 -7.88 -39.83
C SER A 57 28.00 -7.49 -38.59
N CYS A 58 28.58 -7.69 -37.42
CA CYS A 58 27.97 -7.29 -36.15
C CYS A 58 29.03 -6.78 -35.17
N GLU A 59 28.57 -5.88 -34.29
CA GLU A 59 29.22 -5.48 -33.05
C GLU A 59 28.38 -5.93 -31.86
N PHE A 60 27.05 -5.96 -32.02
CA PHE A 60 26.10 -6.33 -30.97
C PHE A 60 25.22 -7.51 -31.38
N GLN A 61 24.79 -8.30 -30.40
CA GLN A 61 23.88 -9.43 -30.64
C GLN A 61 22.56 -9.00 -31.29
N SER A 62 22.03 -7.83 -30.95
CA SER A 62 20.76 -7.31 -31.50
C SER A 62 20.80 -7.05 -32.99
N GLU A 63 21.98 -7.03 -33.61
CA GLU A 63 22.14 -6.85 -35.05
C GLU A 63 21.97 -8.18 -35.79
N CYS A 64 22.18 -9.31 -35.13
CA CYS A 64 22.10 -10.63 -35.74
C CYS A 64 20.66 -11.15 -35.82
N ALA A 65 20.34 -11.83 -36.93
CA ALA A 65 19.03 -12.45 -37.13
C ALA A 65 18.83 -13.64 -36.17
N HIS A 66 17.56 -13.98 -35.91
CA HIS A 66 17.21 -15.16 -35.12
C HIS A 66 17.90 -16.42 -35.68
N GLY A 67 18.42 -17.27 -34.79
CA GLY A 67 19.22 -18.44 -35.16
C GLY A 67 20.72 -18.16 -35.42
N THR A 68 21.17 -16.93 -35.22
CA THR A 68 22.59 -16.54 -35.27
C THR A 68 23.01 -15.78 -34.00
N TYR A 69 24.30 -15.77 -33.69
CA TYR A 69 24.88 -14.94 -32.64
C TYR A 69 26.04 -14.10 -33.16
N CYS A 70 26.30 -12.97 -32.50
CA CYS A 70 27.43 -12.14 -32.84
C CYS A 70 28.72 -12.69 -32.24
N ASP A 71 29.62 -13.21 -33.08
CA ASP A 71 30.99 -13.47 -32.69
C ASP A 71 31.74 -12.12 -32.71
N THR A 72 31.86 -11.49 -31.54
CA THR A 72 32.46 -10.16 -31.40
C THR A 72 33.96 -10.15 -31.73
N GLU A 73 34.64 -11.31 -31.69
CA GLU A 73 36.05 -11.39 -32.11
C GLU A 73 36.16 -11.39 -33.64
N ALA A 74 35.26 -12.11 -34.32
CA ALA A 74 35.19 -12.14 -35.77
C ALA A 74 34.49 -10.92 -36.38
N GLY A 75 33.62 -10.26 -35.62
CA GLY A 75 32.77 -9.14 -36.08
C GLY A 75 31.66 -9.57 -37.04
N GLU A 76 31.20 -10.82 -36.95
CA GLU A 76 30.27 -11.44 -37.90
C GLU A 76 29.20 -12.27 -37.17
N CYS A 77 27.97 -12.23 -37.70
CA CYS A 77 26.87 -13.09 -37.24
C CYS A 77 27.10 -14.51 -37.74
N VAL A 78 27.25 -15.46 -36.81
CA VAL A 78 27.49 -16.88 -37.11
C VAL A 78 26.34 -17.75 -36.59
N PRO A 79 26.11 -18.95 -37.15
CA PRO A 79 25.02 -19.82 -36.71
C PRO A 79 25.07 -20.12 -35.21
N ALA A 80 23.94 -19.94 -34.53
CA ALA A 80 23.80 -20.27 -33.12
C ALA A 80 23.57 -21.78 -32.91
N PRO A 81 24.01 -22.34 -31.77
CA PRO A 81 23.70 -23.72 -31.40
C PRO A 81 22.19 -24.00 -31.38
N ASP A 82 21.81 -25.22 -31.75
CA ASP A 82 20.43 -25.70 -31.65
C ASP A 82 20.11 -26.09 -30.20
N CYS A 83 18.84 -25.95 -29.82
CA CYS A 83 18.35 -26.39 -28.52
C CYS A 83 16.97 -27.06 -28.62
N PRO A 84 16.61 -28.00 -27.73
CA PRO A 84 15.36 -28.78 -27.85
C PRO A 84 14.07 -28.01 -27.53
N GLY A 85 14.16 -26.76 -27.05
CA GLY A 85 13.02 -25.95 -26.63
C GLY A 85 13.27 -25.20 -25.32
N ARG A 86 12.43 -24.20 -25.02
CA ARG A 86 12.61 -23.22 -23.93
C ARG A 86 12.95 -23.81 -22.55
N GLN A 87 12.30 -24.91 -22.17
CA GLN A 87 12.56 -25.59 -20.88
C GLN A 87 13.95 -26.25 -20.79
N HIS A 88 14.64 -26.40 -21.92
CA HIS A 88 15.98 -27.01 -22.03
C HIS A 88 17.07 -25.95 -22.27
N TRP A 89 16.87 -24.73 -21.77
CA TRP A 89 17.81 -23.60 -21.88
C TRP A 89 19.23 -23.95 -21.41
N ALA A 90 19.39 -24.89 -20.49
CA ALA A 90 20.70 -25.36 -19.99
C ALA A 90 21.63 -25.85 -21.11
N SER A 91 21.06 -26.41 -22.19
CA SER A 91 21.85 -26.83 -23.37
C SER A 91 22.54 -25.65 -24.06
N CYS A 92 21.94 -24.45 -24.02
CA CYS A 92 22.55 -23.25 -24.54
C CYS A 92 23.68 -22.75 -23.64
N VAL A 93 23.51 -22.85 -22.32
CA VAL A 93 24.55 -22.50 -21.35
C VAL A 93 25.76 -23.42 -21.53
N GLU A 94 25.56 -24.73 -21.69
CA GLU A 94 26.62 -25.70 -21.98
C GLU A 94 27.33 -25.38 -23.30
N ALA A 95 26.57 -25.17 -24.38
CA ALA A 95 27.13 -24.87 -25.70
C ALA A 95 27.95 -23.57 -25.71
N PHE A 96 27.43 -22.49 -25.11
CA PHE A 96 28.14 -21.22 -25.03
C PHE A 96 29.27 -21.23 -24.00
N GLY A 97 29.23 -22.10 -22.99
CA GLY A 97 30.34 -22.28 -22.05
C GLY A 97 31.64 -22.71 -22.74
N GLU A 98 31.54 -23.46 -23.85
CA GLU A 98 32.70 -23.84 -24.68
C GLU A 98 33.13 -22.76 -25.68
N ILE A 99 32.20 -21.87 -26.08
CA ILE A 99 32.42 -20.82 -27.08
C ILE A 99 32.95 -19.54 -26.43
N ALA A 100 32.18 -18.98 -25.50
CA ALA A 100 32.45 -17.73 -24.82
C ALA A 100 31.71 -17.72 -23.46
N PRO A 101 32.42 -17.96 -22.33
CA PRO A 101 31.82 -18.07 -20.99
C PRO A 101 30.86 -16.94 -20.61
N GLU A 102 31.19 -15.68 -20.95
CA GLU A 102 30.32 -14.52 -20.66
C GLU A 102 28.99 -14.54 -21.41
N LEU A 103 28.92 -15.18 -22.58
CA LEU A 103 27.66 -15.36 -23.30
C LEU A 103 26.81 -16.43 -22.61
N ALA A 104 27.45 -17.48 -22.08
CA ALA A 104 26.76 -18.55 -21.37
C ALA A 104 25.89 -18.02 -20.22
N ARG A 105 26.34 -16.96 -19.52
CA ARG A 105 25.64 -16.28 -18.42
C ARG A 105 24.32 -15.60 -18.82
N ARG A 106 24.08 -15.38 -20.11
CA ARG A 106 22.91 -14.63 -20.62
C ARG A 106 22.32 -15.25 -21.87
N THR A 107 22.22 -16.57 -21.92
CA THR A 107 21.66 -17.31 -23.07
C THR A 107 20.41 -18.09 -22.70
N SER A 108 19.46 -18.19 -23.61
CA SER A 108 18.31 -19.08 -23.43
C SER A 108 17.92 -19.77 -24.74
N CYS A 109 16.95 -20.68 -24.67
CA CYS A 109 16.41 -21.36 -25.83
C CYS A 109 15.09 -20.72 -26.28
N ILE A 110 15.06 -20.18 -27.49
CA ILE A 110 13.87 -19.58 -28.12
C ILE A 110 13.74 -20.20 -29.50
N GLU A 111 12.55 -20.71 -29.85
CA GLU A 111 12.26 -21.29 -31.19
C GLU A 111 13.33 -22.30 -31.65
N GLU A 112 13.75 -23.19 -30.74
CA GLU A 112 14.76 -24.24 -30.98
C GLU A 112 16.19 -23.72 -31.29
N LYS A 113 16.44 -22.43 -31.07
CA LYS A 113 17.76 -21.79 -31.22
C LYS A 113 18.23 -21.17 -29.92
N CYS A 114 19.54 -21.26 -29.67
CA CYS A 114 20.15 -20.54 -28.57
C CYS A 114 20.26 -19.04 -28.90
N VAL A 115 19.69 -18.21 -28.03
CA VAL A 115 19.67 -16.75 -28.16
C VAL A 115 20.47 -16.14 -27.02
N VAL A 116 21.39 -15.25 -27.37
CA VAL A 116 22.13 -14.41 -26.43
C VAL A 116 21.29 -13.17 -26.12
N HIS A 117 21.17 -12.81 -24.85
CA HIS A 117 20.40 -11.67 -24.35
C HIS A 117 21.32 -10.53 -23.92
N CYS A 118 20.82 -9.30 -23.91
CA CYS A 118 21.46 -8.23 -23.16
C CYS A 118 21.18 -8.41 -21.66
N SER A 119 22.08 -7.92 -20.81
CA SER A 119 21.86 -7.81 -19.34
C SER A 119 22.19 -6.41 -18.82
N LEU A 120 22.88 -5.62 -19.65
CA LEU A 120 23.32 -4.26 -19.43
C LEU A 120 23.09 -3.48 -20.73
N ASP A 121 22.93 -2.17 -20.64
CA ASP A 121 22.79 -1.30 -21.80
C ASP A 121 24.06 -1.30 -22.67
N THR A 122 25.23 -1.56 -22.08
CA THR A 122 26.51 -1.71 -22.79
C THR A 122 26.56 -2.95 -23.69
N HIS A 123 25.62 -3.89 -23.54
CA HIS A 123 25.46 -5.03 -24.45
C HIS A 123 24.61 -4.66 -25.69
N CYS A 124 24.16 -3.41 -25.78
CA CYS A 124 23.31 -2.90 -26.84
C CYS A 124 23.99 -1.78 -27.63
N PRO A 125 23.55 -1.53 -28.88
CA PRO A 125 23.98 -0.35 -29.63
C PRO A 125 23.76 0.95 -28.84
N ALA A 126 24.63 1.94 -29.06
CA ALA A 126 24.51 3.23 -28.39
C ALA A 126 23.12 3.86 -28.60
N GLY A 127 22.51 4.32 -27.50
CA GLY A 127 21.14 4.85 -27.49
C GLY A 127 20.05 3.79 -27.31
N ASN A 128 20.41 2.52 -27.18
CA ASN A 128 19.47 1.46 -26.82
C ASN A 128 19.56 1.13 -25.33
N VAL A 129 18.42 0.75 -24.75
CA VAL A 129 18.28 0.25 -23.38
C VAL A 129 18.07 -1.26 -23.41
N CYS A 130 18.69 -1.97 -22.46
CA CYS A 130 18.43 -3.37 -22.21
C CYS A 130 17.19 -3.53 -21.32
N THR A 131 16.15 -4.14 -21.87
CA THR A 131 14.81 -4.21 -21.28
C THR A 131 14.07 -5.44 -21.82
N ASN A 132 12.74 -5.52 -21.66
CA ASN A 132 11.90 -6.58 -22.21
C ASN A 132 12.44 -8.00 -21.94
N ASN A 133 13.01 -8.17 -20.75
CA ASN A 133 13.65 -9.41 -20.29
C ASN A 133 14.75 -9.93 -21.24
N GLY A 134 15.68 -9.04 -21.61
CA GLY A 134 16.92 -9.38 -22.32
C GLY A 134 17.04 -8.86 -23.76
N GLN A 135 16.21 -7.90 -24.17
CA GLN A 135 16.19 -7.33 -25.52
C GLN A 135 16.70 -5.89 -25.53
N CYS A 136 17.45 -5.54 -26.58
CA CYS A 136 17.89 -4.17 -26.82
C CYS A 136 16.78 -3.40 -27.55
N LEU A 137 16.24 -2.36 -26.91
CA LEU A 137 15.25 -1.46 -27.52
C LEU A 137 15.85 -0.06 -27.68
N PRO A 138 15.55 0.67 -28.77
CA PRO A 138 15.88 2.09 -28.84
C PRO A 138 15.23 2.83 -27.68
N PHE A 139 16.04 3.58 -26.90
CA PHE A 139 15.50 4.50 -25.92
C PHE A 139 14.98 5.73 -26.65
N THR A 140 13.71 6.06 -26.46
CA THR A 140 13.05 7.12 -27.24
C THR A 140 12.87 8.42 -26.47
N GLY A 141 13.28 8.46 -25.20
CA GLY A 141 13.30 9.67 -24.38
C GLY A 141 14.47 10.60 -24.69
N GLU A 142 14.33 11.88 -24.37
CA GLU A 142 15.40 12.87 -24.44
C GLU A 142 15.94 13.17 -23.04
N ILE A 143 17.20 12.83 -22.77
CA ILE A 143 17.89 13.19 -21.52
C ILE A 143 18.68 14.46 -21.77
N THR A 144 18.23 15.57 -21.18
CA THR A 144 18.88 16.87 -21.40
C THR A 144 20.05 17.10 -20.43
N GLY A 145 20.00 16.47 -19.26
CA GLY A 145 20.90 16.75 -18.15
C GLY A 145 20.64 18.10 -17.45
N GLU A 146 19.67 18.87 -17.94
CA GLU A 146 19.25 20.13 -17.34
C GLU A 146 18.07 19.88 -16.41
N HIS A 147 18.18 20.35 -15.17
CA HIS A 147 17.07 20.27 -14.24
C HIS A 147 16.09 21.44 -14.45
N PRO A 148 14.81 21.25 -14.12
CA PRO A 148 13.85 22.33 -14.00
C PRO A 148 14.36 23.40 -13.01
N GLY A 149 14.48 24.64 -13.45
CA GLY A 149 14.75 25.81 -12.62
C GLY A 149 15.29 26.97 -13.47
N GLY A 150 15.63 28.10 -12.85
CA GLY A 150 16.37 29.19 -13.46
C GLY A 150 17.79 29.33 -12.88
N ASP A 151 18.45 30.45 -13.18
CA ASP A 151 19.82 30.71 -12.70
C ASP A 151 19.87 31.53 -11.40
N THR A 152 18.72 32.02 -10.92
CA THR A 152 18.67 33.01 -9.84
C THR A 152 17.74 32.56 -8.71
N PRO A 153 18.21 32.57 -7.45
CA PRO A 153 17.36 32.30 -6.30
C PRO A 153 16.18 33.27 -6.21
N ALA A 154 15.03 32.75 -5.79
CA ALA A 154 13.79 33.48 -5.58
C ALA A 154 13.08 32.98 -4.31
N PRO A 155 12.17 33.77 -3.72
CA PRO A 155 11.31 33.30 -2.64
C PRO A 155 10.50 32.06 -3.07
N LEU A 156 10.35 31.12 -2.15
CA LEU A 156 9.69 29.84 -2.36
C LEU A 156 8.31 30.01 -3.03
N GLN A 157 8.09 29.23 -4.08
CA GLN A 157 6.75 28.87 -4.54
C GLN A 157 6.50 27.39 -4.25
N ALA A 158 5.25 27.08 -3.91
CA ALA A 158 4.81 25.71 -3.74
C ALA A 158 3.40 25.53 -4.30
N GLY A 159 3.13 24.35 -4.85
CA GLY A 159 1.82 23.92 -5.33
C GLY A 159 1.50 22.53 -4.83
N VAL A 160 0.23 22.28 -4.52
CA VAL A 160 -0.25 21.08 -3.85
C VAL A 160 -1.36 20.44 -4.67
N ALA A 161 -1.27 19.13 -4.89
CA ALA A 161 -2.27 18.36 -5.62
C ALA A 161 -2.84 17.22 -4.78
N ASN A 162 -4.13 16.93 -4.99
CA ASN A 162 -4.86 15.79 -4.44
C ASN A 162 -5.79 15.24 -5.54
N VAL A 163 -5.29 14.30 -6.34
CA VAL A 163 -5.96 13.79 -7.55
C VAL A 163 -6.47 12.38 -7.31
N LEU A 164 -7.75 12.14 -7.56
CA LEU A 164 -8.34 10.81 -7.45
C LEU A 164 -7.74 9.89 -8.53
N MET A 165 -7.15 8.78 -8.13
CA MET A 165 -6.50 7.85 -9.07
C MET A 165 -7.49 7.19 -10.03
N LYS A 166 -6.98 6.78 -11.18
CA LYS A 166 -7.75 6.15 -12.24
C LYS A 166 -7.66 4.63 -12.13
N PHE A 167 -8.73 3.97 -11.72
CA PHE A 167 -8.90 2.51 -11.83
C PHE A 167 -10.36 2.14 -11.49
N PRO A 168 -10.83 0.96 -11.93
CA PRO A 168 -12.15 0.47 -11.57
C PRO A 168 -12.07 -0.36 -10.27
N ILE A 169 -13.15 -0.34 -9.49
CA ILE A 169 -13.36 -1.41 -8.50
C ILE A 169 -13.52 -2.72 -9.29
N GLY A 170 -12.85 -3.80 -8.89
CA GLY A 170 -12.73 -5.04 -9.66
C GLY A 170 -11.31 -5.34 -10.12
N LEU A 171 -10.43 -4.34 -10.22
CA LEU A 171 -8.99 -4.57 -10.43
C LEU A 171 -8.39 -5.33 -9.23
N SER A 172 -7.33 -6.09 -9.46
CA SER A 172 -6.61 -6.78 -8.37
C SER A 172 -5.90 -5.79 -7.47
N MET A 173 -5.68 -6.21 -6.23
CA MET A 173 -4.94 -5.45 -5.23
C MET A 173 -3.53 -5.99 -5.05
N GLY A 174 -2.54 -5.10 -5.18
CA GLY A 174 -1.13 -5.43 -4.99
C GLY A 174 -0.77 -5.76 -3.53
N GLY A 175 0.28 -6.55 -3.29
CA GLY A 175 0.85 -6.89 -1.99
C GLY A 175 0.73 -8.37 -1.60
N TYR A 176 -0.47 -8.86 -1.30
CA TYR A 176 -0.63 -10.21 -0.74
C TYR A 176 -0.70 -11.33 -1.79
N GLY A 177 0.30 -12.22 -1.81
CA GLY A 177 0.25 -13.46 -2.59
C GLY A 177 -0.85 -14.45 -2.14
N SER A 178 -1.36 -14.32 -0.91
CA SER A 178 -2.51 -15.12 -0.43
C SER A 178 -3.81 -14.86 -1.20
N ARG A 179 -3.87 -13.79 -2.00
CA ARG A 179 -4.96 -13.52 -2.93
C ARG A 179 -4.84 -14.27 -4.27
N ALA A 180 -3.86 -15.16 -4.42
CA ALA A 180 -3.70 -15.95 -5.65
C ALA A 180 -5.01 -16.63 -6.06
N ALA A 181 -5.44 -16.35 -7.29
CA ALA A 181 -6.58 -16.97 -7.93
C ALA A 181 -6.47 -16.77 -9.44
N ILE A 182 -6.51 -17.86 -10.20
CA ILE A 182 -6.27 -17.83 -11.64
C ILE A 182 -7.56 -17.47 -12.38
N ASN A 183 -7.52 -16.44 -13.22
CA ASN A 183 -8.61 -15.95 -14.07
C ASN A 183 -9.92 -15.74 -13.30
N ALA A 184 -9.83 -15.19 -12.08
CA ALA A 184 -10.95 -15.08 -11.15
C ALA A 184 -11.86 -13.86 -11.38
N GLY A 185 -11.68 -13.12 -12.46
CA GLY A 185 -12.47 -11.94 -12.81
C GLY A 185 -11.99 -11.27 -14.10
N ARG A 186 -12.76 -10.30 -14.61
CA ARG A 186 -12.49 -9.62 -15.89
C ARG A 186 -11.25 -8.72 -15.90
N TYR A 187 -10.89 -8.16 -14.76
CA TYR A 187 -9.79 -7.21 -14.60
C TYR A 187 -8.53 -7.86 -13.99
N VAL A 188 -8.52 -9.19 -13.81
CA VAL A 188 -7.46 -9.91 -13.07
C VAL A 188 -7.02 -11.16 -13.81
N GLU A 189 -5.80 -11.64 -13.53
CA GLU A 189 -5.29 -12.88 -14.14
C GLU A 189 -4.78 -13.89 -13.11
N SER A 190 -3.98 -13.45 -12.14
CA SER A 190 -3.31 -14.30 -11.14
C SER A 190 -3.76 -14.04 -9.70
N LEU A 191 -4.51 -12.95 -9.44
CA LEU A 191 -5.07 -12.61 -8.12
C LEU A 191 -6.60 -12.49 -8.15
N ARG A 192 -7.24 -12.49 -6.97
CA ARG A 192 -8.66 -12.17 -6.81
C ARG A 192 -8.95 -10.69 -7.14
N PRO A 193 -10.12 -10.39 -7.74
CA PRO A 193 -10.56 -9.01 -7.97
C PRO A 193 -10.97 -8.34 -6.66
N SER A 194 -10.77 -7.02 -6.55
CA SER A 194 -11.46 -6.27 -5.50
C SER A 194 -12.97 -6.32 -5.70
N ARG A 195 -13.71 -6.30 -4.60
CA ARG A 195 -15.18 -6.32 -4.59
C ARG A 195 -15.78 -5.02 -4.08
N GLY A 196 -14.95 -4.15 -3.53
CA GLY A 196 -15.37 -2.86 -3.00
C GLY A 196 -14.19 -1.99 -2.66
N GLN A 197 -14.50 -0.86 -2.04
CA GLN A 197 -13.56 0.17 -1.64
C GLN A 197 -14.01 0.81 -0.32
N MET A 198 -13.04 1.08 0.56
CA MET A 198 -13.28 1.69 1.88
C MET A 198 -13.25 3.23 1.84
N HIS A 199 -12.47 3.80 0.92
CA HIS A 199 -12.35 5.24 0.69
C HIS A 199 -11.60 5.48 -0.63
N GLY A 200 -11.63 6.71 -1.13
CA GLY A 200 -10.93 7.12 -2.32
C GLY A 200 -9.41 7.06 -2.15
N LEU A 201 -8.73 6.61 -3.19
CA LEU A 201 -7.29 6.51 -3.32
C LEU A 201 -6.78 7.65 -4.20
N TYR A 202 -5.89 8.47 -3.65
CA TYR A 202 -5.45 9.72 -4.26
C TYR A 202 -3.95 9.72 -4.53
N ALA A 203 -3.56 10.13 -5.74
CA ALA A 203 -2.22 10.57 -6.04
C ALA A 203 -2.07 12.01 -5.53
N ARG A 204 -1.11 12.23 -4.65
CA ARG A 204 -0.84 13.53 -3.99
C ARG A 204 0.52 14.04 -4.42
N GLY A 205 0.59 15.34 -4.68
CA GLY A 205 1.78 15.98 -5.23
C GLY A 205 2.15 17.27 -4.53
N LEU A 206 3.45 17.49 -4.37
CA LEU A 206 4.03 18.74 -3.92
C LEU A 206 5.05 19.21 -4.95
N ALA A 207 4.77 20.31 -5.62
CA ALA A 207 5.73 21.02 -6.48
C ALA A 207 6.39 22.13 -5.66
N LEU A 208 7.71 22.21 -5.70
CA LEU A 208 8.53 23.18 -4.98
C LEU A 208 9.41 23.94 -5.96
N ASP A 209 9.59 25.24 -5.76
CA ASP A 209 10.43 26.10 -6.59
C ASP A 209 11.16 27.16 -5.75
N ASP A 210 12.49 27.15 -5.76
CA ASP A 210 13.33 28.19 -5.14
C ASP A 210 13.89 29.22 -6.15
N GLY A 211 13.40 29.19 -7.39
CA GLY A 211 13.90 29.98 -8.52
C GLY A 211 15.10 29.37 -9.24
N THR A 212 15.94 28.59 -8.55
CA THR A 212 17.08 27.88 -9.15
C THR A 212 16.80 26.42 -9.46
N ARG A 213 15.91 25.78 -8.71
CA ARG A 213 15.57 24.37 -8.84
C ARG A 213 14.08 24.19 -8.53
N GLN A 214 13.43 23.43 -9.39
CA GLN A 214 12.11 22.89 -9.12
C GLN A 214 12.20 21.40 -8.80
N LEU A 215 11.38 20.95 -7.84
CA LEU A 215 11.24 19.55 -7.44
C LEU A 215 9.75 19.17 -7.42
N ILE A 216 9.44 17.93 -7.77
CA ILE A 216 8.11 17.34 -7.59
C ILE A 216 8.25 16.09 -6.73
N LEU A 217 7.52 16.08 -5.62
CA LEU A 217 7.36 14.92 -4.75
C LEU A 217 5.96 14.36 -4.97
N LEU A 218 5.84 13.10 -5.40
CA LEU A 218 4.57 12.43 -5.63
C LEU A 218 4.44 11.17 -4.80
N ARG A 219 3.21 10.96 -4.35
CA ARG A 219 2.81 9.83 -3.52
C ARG A 219 1.51 9.26 -4.08
N ALA A 220 1.40 7.95 -4.30
CA ALA A 220 0.11 7.30 -4.61
C ALA A 220 -0.08 5.95 -3.91
N PRO A 221 -1.29 5.60 -3.40
CA PRO A 221 -1.62 4.36 -2.65
C PRO A 221 -1.52 3.11 -3.51
N ILE A 222 -0.28 2.71 -3.78
CA ILE A 222 0.10 1.47 -4.43
C ILE A 222 1.11 0.71 -3.57
N ILE A 223 1.36 -0.54 -3.94
CA ILE A 223 2.35 -1.39 -3.27
C ILE A 223 3.77 -0.83 -3.41
N PHE A 224 4.13 -0.31 -4.59
CA PHE A 224 5.39 0.40 -4.85
C PHE A 224 5.39 1.05 -6.25
N PRO A 225 6.19 2.09 -6.48
CA PRO A 225 6.53 2.57 -7.82
C PRO A 225 7.57 1.66 -8.48
N SER A 226 7.80 1.84 -9.79
CA SER A 226 8.85 1.16 -10.55
C SER A 226 9.66 2.17 -11.37
N GLY A 227 10.89 1.83 -11.74
CA GLY A 227 11.71 2.65 -12.64
C GLY A 227 11.00 2.97 -13.96
N ALA A 228 10.24 2.00 -14.49
CA ALA A 228 9.42 2.19 -15.68
C ALA A 228 8.28 3.20 -15.47
N LEU A 229 7.62 3.19 -14.31
CA LEU A 229 6.60 4.19 -13.96
C LEU A 229 7.23 5.58 -13.83
N HIS A 230 8.41 5.68 -13.22
CA HIS A 230 9.15 6.95 -13.12
C HIS A 230 9.48 7.52 -14.49
N GLU A 231 10.03 6.71 -15.39
CA GLU A 231 10.32 7.11 -16.77
C GLU A 231 9.06 7.54 -17.53
N ALA A 232 7.97 6.77 -17.42
CA ALA A 232 6.71 7.09 -18.10
C ALA A 232 6.12 8.44 -17.63
N VAL A 233 6.14 8.71 -16.31
CA VAL A 233 5.67 9.99 -15.74
C VAL A 233 6.61 11.13 -16.13
N ALA A 234 7.93 10.93 -16.03
CA ALA A 234 8.91 11.95 -16.40
C ALA A 234 8.81 12.34 -17.88
N ARG A 235 8.58 11.37 -18.76
CA ARG A 235 8.34 11.60 -20.18
C ARG A 235 7.06 12.39 -20.44
N ARG A 236 5.96 12.00 -19.80
CA ARG A 236 4.69 12.74 -19.89
C ARG A 236 4.86 14.19 -19.44
N LEU A 237 5.58 14.42 -18.35
CA LEU A 237 5.90 15.77 -17.88
C LEU A 237 6.80 16.52 -18.87
N GLN A 238 7.79 15.86 -19.46
CA GLN A 238 8.67 16.49 -20.44
C GLN A 238 7.92 16.90 -21.71
N GLU A 239 7.00 16.08 -22.19
CA GLU A 239 6.12 16.40 -23.33
C GLU A 239 5.25 17.63 -23.05
N GLU A 240 4.67 17.71 -21.85
CA GLU A 240 3.73 18.79 -21.47
C GLU A 240 4.44 20.08 -21.06
N THR A 241 5.65 20.00 -20.48
CA THR A 241 6.36 21.15 -19.91
C THR A 241 7.58 21.59 -20.71
N GLY A 242 8.06 20.74 -21.64
CA GLY A 242 9.31 20.95 -22.39
C GLY A 242 10.59 20.84 -21.55
N ARG A 243 10.53 20.25 -20.35
CA ARG A 243 11.65 20.19 -19.38
C ARG A 243 11.86 18.76 -18.89
N ASP A 244 13.11 18.37 -18.65
CA ASP A 244 13.44 17.01 -18.19
C ASP A 244 13.31 16.90 -16.65
N TRP A 245 12.37 16.09 -16.18
CA TRP A 245 12.07 15.98 -14.74
C TRP A 245 12.79 14.82 -14.05
N ARG A 246 13.58 13.99 -14.75
CA ARG A 246 14.13 12.73 -14.19
C ARG A 246 14.99 12.91 -12.93
N SER A 247 15.73 14.01 -12.86
CA SER A 247 16.53 14.36 -11.67
C SER A 247 15.78 15.21 -10.63
N SER A 248 14.51 15.54 -10.87
CA SER A 248 13.69 16.45 -10.06
C SER A 248 12.32 15.88 -9.72
N LEU A 249 12.13 14.58 -9.93
CA LEU A 249 10.90 13.85 -9.68
C LEU A 249 11.16 12.72 -8.70
N VAL A 250 10.43 12.70 -7.60
CA VAL A 250 10.39 11.57 -6.66
C VAL A 250 9.01 10.95 -6.65
N LEU A 251 8.95 9.65 -6.94
CA LEU A 251 7.74 8.84 -6.79
C LEU A 251 7.86 7.97 -5.54
N SER A 252 6.81 7.91 -4.72
CA SER A 252 6.71 7.02 -3.56
C SER A 252 5.37 6.28 -3.51
N GLY A 253 5.42 4.99 -3.16
CA GLY A 253 4.28 4.19 -2.75
C GLY A 253 4.21 4.16 -1.23
N THR A 254 3.01 4.17 -0.65
CA THR A 254 2.87 3.96 0.82
C THR A 254 2.90 2.52 1.20
N HIS A 255 3.11 1.65 0.22
CA HIS A 255 3.14 0.23 0.42
C HIS A 255 1.82 -0.31 0.97
N THR A 256 0.69 0.26 0.50
CA THR A 256 -0.62 -0.35 0.77
C THR A 256 -0.71 -1.69 0.05
N HIS A 257 -1.12 -2.72 0.78
CA HIS A 257 -1.45 -4.04 0.23
C HIS A 257 -2.90 -4.10 -0.29
N SER A 258 -3.56 -2.96 -0.46
CA SER A 258 -4.94 -2.86 -0.94
C SER A 258 -5.14 -1.76 -1.99
N GLY A 259 -4.04 -1.29 -2.60
CA GLY A 259 -4.05 -0.43 -3.79
C GLY A 259 -4.10 -1.22 -5.11
N PRO A 260 -4.29 -0.54 -6.27
CA PRO A 260 -4.34 -1.21 -7.58
C PRO A 260 -3.03 -1.95 -7.91
N GLY A 261 -3.15 -3.16 -8.48
CA GLY A 261 -2.04 -3.97 -9.00
C GLY A 261 -1.86 -3.89 -10.53
N ARG A 262 -1.22 -4.91 -11.12
CA ARG A 262 -0.99 -5.11 -12.57
C ARG A 262 -0.10 -4.09 -13.28
N HIS A 263 0.63 -3.26 -12.54
CA HIS A 263 1.51 -2.22 -13.10
C HIS A 263 3.00 -2.61 -13.14
N TRP A 264 3.38 -3.77 -12.59
CA TRP A 264 4.78 -4.22 -12.59
C TRP A 264 5.07 -5.06 -13.84
N HIS A 265 6.13 -4.71 -14.58
CA HIS A 265 6.51 -5.31 -15.87
C HIS A 265 7.14 -6.71 -15.71
N LEU A 266 6.44 -7.60 -15.01
CA LEU A 266 6.82 -8.99 -14.87
C LEU A 266 6.85 -9.70 -16.24
N PRO A 267 7.73 -10.70 -16.43
CA PRO A 267 7.66 -11.59 -17.58
C PRO A 267 6.25 -12.15 -17.79
N ALA A 268 5.81 -12.17 -19.05
CA ALA A 268 4.54 -12.77 -19.43
C ALA A 268 4.48 -14.26 -19.05
N VAL A 269 3.27 -14.78 -18.88
CA VAL A 269 3.04 -16.15 -18.36
C VAL A 269 3.70 -17.22 -19.25
N GLU A 270 3.70 -17.02 -20.56
CA GLU A 270 4.37 -17.90 -21.52
C GLU A 270 5.90 -17.88 -21.38
N ASP A 271 6.46 -16.78 -20.87
CA ASP A 271 7.88 -16.50 -20.75
C ASP A 271 8.46 -16.85 -19.37
N ALA A 272 7.63 -17.36 -18.45
CA ALA A 272 8.03 -17.77 -17.11
C ALA A 272 7.62 -19.22 -16.78
N ALA A 273 8.39 -19.89 -15.93
CA ALA A 273 8.11 -21.23 -15.43
C ALA A 273 6.95 -21.26 -14.43
N ILE A 274 6.65 -20.12 -13.82
CA ILE A 274 5.53 -19.88 -12.90
C ILE A 274 4.85 -18.55 -13.23
N ARG A 275 3.57 -18.42 -12.91
CA ARG A 275 2.83 -17.14 -12.99
C ARG A 275 3.36 -16.19 -11.92
N LEU A 276 4.26 -15.28 -12.28
CA LEU A 276 4.93 -14.41 -11.31
C LEU A 276 3.97 -13.44 -10.61
N GLY A 277 2.85 -13.09 -11.24
CA GLY A 277 1.82 -12.25 -10.64
C GLY A 277 1.21 -12.82 -9.35
N VAL A 278 1.29 -14.14 -9.11
CA VAL A 278 0.82 -14.77 -7.86
C VAL A 278 1.64 -14.35 -6.64
N LEU A 279 2.82 -13.75 -6.85
CA LEU A 279 3.66 -13.18 -5.79
C LEU A 279 3.12 -11.84 -5.24
N GLY A 280 1.91 -11.46 -5.64
CA GLY A 280 1.17 -10.37 -5.01
C GLY A 280 0.99 -9.14 -5.89
N THR A 281 1.41 -9.12 -7.15
CA THR A 281 1.21 -7.95 -8.03
C THR A 281 0.21 -8.18 -9.16
N ASP A 282 -0.24 -9.43 -9.36
CA ASP A 282 -0.95 -9.88 -10.56
C ASP A 282 -0.10 -9.68 -11.84
N GLU A 283 -0.58 -10.17 -12.98
CA GLU A 283 0.16 -10.08 -14.25
C GLU A 283 0.05 -8.68 -14.86
N PHE A 284 1.12 -8.23 -15.51
CA PHE A 284 1.19 -6.91 -16.13
C PHE A 284 0.02 -6.67 -17.09
N SER A 285 -0.55 -5.45 -17.01
CA SER A 285 -1.53 -4.93 -17.96
C SER A 285 -1.11 -3.54 -18.40
N GLN A 286 -0.96 -3.36 -19.72
CA GLN A 286 -0.63 -2.07 -20.32
C GLN A 286 -1.63 -0.98 -19.91
N GLU A 287 -2.93 -1.26 -19.98
CA GLU A 287 -3.98 -0.30 -19.63
C GLU A 287 -3.96 0.07 -18.13
N ALA A 288 -3.73 -0.90 -17.23
CA ALA A 288 -3.62 -0.62 -15.80
C ALA A 288 -2.39 0.25 -15.48
N PHE A 289 -1.26 0.00 -16.15
CA PHE A 289 -0.05 0.80 -16.04
C PHE A 289 -0.25 2.23 -16.59
N GLU A 290 -0.97 2.39 -17.70
CA GLU A 290 -1.32 3.70 -18.26
C GLU A 290 -2.22 4.50 -17.32
N TRP A 291 -3.25 3.88 -16.74
CA TRP A 291 -4.09 4.56 -15.74
C TRP A 291 -3.30 5.02 -14.51
N LEU A 292 -2.32 4.23 -14.07
CA LEU A 292 -1.44 4.61 -12.97
C LEU A 292 -0.51 5.77 -13.39
N THR A 293 0.08 5.69 -14.58
CA THR A 293 0.93 6.75 -15.15
C THR A 293 0.17 8.07 -15.26
N ASP A 294 -1.06 8.03 -15.78
CA ASP A 294 -1.96 9.17 -15.85
C ASP A 294 -2.24 9.77 -14.47
N SER A 295 -2.50 8.92 -13.47
CA SER A 295 -2.79 9.37 -12.11
C SER A 295 -1.63 10.17 -11.51
N PHE A 296 -0.39 9.72 -11.72
CA PHE A 296 0.81 10.43 -11.27
C PHE A 296 1.07 11.70 -12.10
N ALA A 297 0.99 11.62 -13.42
CA ALA A 297 1.24 12.75 -14.30
C ALA A 297 0.23 13.88 -14.07
N GLU A 298 -1.06 13.57 -13.90
CA GLU A 298 -2.09 14.56 -13.58
C GLU A 298 -1.85 15.19 -12.20
N ALA A 299 -1.44 14.41 -11.19
CA ALA A 299 -1.09 14.97 -9.88
C ALA A 299 0.12 15.91 -9.96
N ALA A 300 1.12 15.56 -10.76
CA ALA A 300 2.30 16.39 -10.97
C ALA A 300 1.96 17.70 -11.68
N LEU A 301 1.21 17.63 -12.78
CA LEU A 301 0.76 18.80 -13.54
C LEU A 301 -0.15 19.70 -12.70
N ALA A 302 -1.08 19.11 -11.93
CA ALA A 302 -1.94 19.88 -11.02
C ALA A 302 -1.13 20.59 -9.93
N ALA A 303 -0.06 19.97 -9.41
CA ALA A 303 0.82 20.61 -8.43
C ALA A 303 1.63 21.75 -9.07
N LEU A 304 2.08 21.60 -10.31
CA LEU A 304 2.74 22.67 -11.07
C LEU A 304 1.80 23.84 -11.36
N ASP A 305 0.55 23.56 -11.75
CA ASP A 305 -0.47 24.56 -12.02
C ASP A 305 -0.88 25.34 -10.75
N ASP A 306 -0.73 24.73 -9.57
CA ASP A 306 -1.02 25.33 -8.25
C ASP A 306 0.19 26.08 -7.63
N LEU A 307 1.32 26.21 -8.35
CA LEU A 307 2.49 26.95 -7.87
C LEU A 307 2.11 28.41 -7.52
N ALA A 308 2.28 28.76 -6.25
CA ALA A 308 2.06 30.10 -5.74
C ALA A 308 3.07 30.43 -4.63
N PRO A 309 3.33 31.72 -4.34
CA PRO A 309 4.19 32.12 -3.24
C PRO A 309 3.80 31.43 -1.93
N ALA A 310 4.78 30.81 -1.27
CA ALA A 310 4.55 29.94 -0.13
C ALA A 310 5.60 30.13 0.96
N ARG A 311 5.29 29.63 2.15
CA ARG A 311 6.25 29.41 3.23
C ARG A 311 6.32 27.91 3.47
N MET A 312 7.49 27.38 3.80
CA MET A 312 7.64 25.97 4.17
C MET A 312 8.55 25.82 5.39
N GLY A 313 8.31 24.77 6.17
CA GLY A 313 9.11 24.37 7.33
C GLY A 313 9.25 22.86 7.36
N TRP A 314 10.26 22.38 8.09
CA TRP A 314 10.50 20.97 8.32
C TRP A 314 10.88 20.71 9.78
N GLU A 315 10.51 19.54 10.31
CA GLU A 315 10.90 19.09 11.65
C GLU A 315 11.00 17.56 11.68
N VAL A 316 12.00 17.04 12.41
CA VAL A 316 12.09 15.62 12.75
C VAL A 316 11.79 15.49 14.24
N VAL A 317 10.65 14.88 14.58
CA VAL A 317 10.32 14.57 15.98
C VAL A 317 11.01 13.27 16.34
N GLU A 318 12.00 13.37 17.22
CA GLU A 318 12.92 12.26 17.51
C GLU A 318 12.32 11.12 18.33
N SER A 319 11.32 11.42 19.16
CA SER A 319 10.67 10.47 20.09
C SER A 319 9.20 10.27 19.75
N PHE A 320 8.91 9.98 18.49
CA PHE A 320 7.53 9.92 18.00
C PHE A 320 6.80 8.64 18.42
N ASP A 321 7.37 7.45 18.19
CA ASP A 321 6.69 6.17 18.49
C ASP A 321 7.49 5.26 19.44
N VAL A 322 8.04 5.83 20.50
CA VAL A 322 8.89 5.12 21.48
C VAL A 322 8.16 4.06 22.32
N ASP A 323 6.84 3.92 22.14
CA ASP A 323 6.00 2.94 22.83
C ASP A 323 5.35 1.91 21.89
N ASP A 324 5.80 1.86 20.62
CA ASP A 324 5.37 0.91 19.60
C ASP A 324 3.84 0.89 19.40
N ALA A 325 3.20 2.07 19.52
CA ALA A 325 1.74 2.18 19.49
C ALA A 325 1.19 2.42 18.09
N ILE A 326 2.03 2.88 17.15
CA ILE A 326 1.64 3.15 15.77
C ILE A 326 2.23 2.09 14.84
N SER A 327 3.53 1.82 14.95
CA SER A 327 4.27 0.80 14.23
C SER A 327 5.29 0.13 15.15
N SER A 328 5.69 -1.09 14.84
CA SER A 328 6.81 -1.73 15.54
C SER A 328 7.48 -2.78 14.67
N ASP A 329 8.71 -3.11 15.03
CA ASP A 329 9.49 -4.13 14.32
C ASP A 329 8.76 -5.49 14.28
N ARG A 330 8.89 -6.16 13.13
CA ARG A 330 8.32 -7.48 12.82
C ARG A 330 9.38 -8.48 12.37
N TRP A 331 10.64 -8.07 12.20
CA TRP A 331 11.69 -8.96 11.71
C TRP A 331 12.20 -9.86 12.83
N GLY A 332 11.44 -10.92 13.15
CA GLY A 332 11.72 -11.79 14.29
C GLY A 332 13.03 -12.60 14.22
N ALA A 333 13.75 -12.55 13.10
CA ALA A 333 15.06 -13.19 12.94
C ALA A 333 16.20 -12.37 13.55
N THR A 334 16.03 -11.04 13.69
CA THR A 334 17.02 -10.15 14.33
C THR A 334 16.50 -9.67 15.69
N PRO A 335 17.38 -9.22 16.60
CA PRO A 335 16.95 -8.44 17.76
C PRO A 335 16.22 -7.16 17.32
N ALA A 336 15.23 -6.73 18.10
CA ALA A 336 14.41 -5.58 17.74
C ALA A 336 15.24 -4.31 17.44
N PHE A 337 14.97 -3.69 16.28
CA PHE A 337 15.61 -2.45 15.83
C PHE A 337 14.58 -1.57 15.12
N ASP A 338 14.42 -0.35 15.62
CA ASP A 338 13.43 0.62 15.15
C ASP A 338 14.03 2.05 15.03
N ASP A 339 13.49 2.82 14.08
CA ASP A 339 13.67 4.26 13.98
C ASP A 339 12.36 4.94 14.36
N ASN A 340 12.25 5.37 15.61
CA ASN A 340 11.03 5.93 16.20
C ASN A 340 10.84 7.42 15.91
N ARG A 341 11.45 7.93 14.83
CA ARG A 341 11.34 9.31 14.38
C ARG A 341 10.21 9.49 13.36
N VAL A 342 9.67 10.70 13.29
CA VAL A 342 8.81 11.13 12.17
C VAL A 342 9.34 12.43 11.58
N LEU A 343 9.53 12.45 10.26
CA LEU A 343 9.78 13.66 9.49
C LEU A 343 8.45 14.32 9.13
N MET A 344 8.35 15.63 9.32
CA MET A 344 7.21 16.44 8.92
C MET A 344 7.69 17.60 8.05
N LEU A 345 7.00 17.85 6.93
CA LEU A 345 7.12 19.05 6.10
C LEU A 345 5.76 19.73 6.05
N ARG A 346 5.71 21.04 6.32
CA ARG A 346 4.48 21.84 6.24
C ARG A 346 4.65 22.97 5.25
N VAL A 347 3.71 23.08 4.31
CA VAL A 347 3.66 24.14 3.32
C VAL A 347 2.46 25.04 3.63
N ASP A 348 2.72 26.33 3.80
CA ASP A 348 1.75 27.36 4.12
C ASP A 348 1.61 28.35 2.95
N ASP A 349 0.48 29.04 2.90
CA ASP A 349 0.39 30.33 2.20
C ASP A 349 1.20 31.42 2.93
N LEU A 350 1.28 32.61 2.34
CA LEU A 350 2.02 33.73 2.94
C LEU A 350 1.42 34.24 4.27
N ASP A 351 0.14 33.96 4.52
CA ASP A 351 -0.55 34.31 5.77
C ASP A 351 -0.31 33.28 6.88
N GLY A 352 0.36 32.17 6.56
CA GLY A 352 0.68 31.10 7.51
C GLY A 352 -0.41 30.05 7.66
N ASN A 353 -1.37 29.97 6.73
CA ASN A 353 -2.34 28.88 6.73
C ASN A 353 -1.80 27.69 5.90
N PRO A 354 -1.85 26.46 6.43
CA PRO A 354 -1.34 25.30 5.72
C PRO A 354 -2.15 24.99 4.45
N ARG A 355 -1.42 24.64 3.39
CA ARG A 355 -1.92 24.18 2.09
C ARG A 355 -1.68 22.68 1.86
N GLY A 356 -0.63 22.13 2.46
CA GLY A 356 -0.29 20.71 2.37
C GLY A 356 0.75 20.30 3.40
N VAL A 357 0.74 19.02 3.76
CA VAL A 357 1.67 18.44 4.74
C VAL A 357 2.22 17.14 4.17
N LEU A 358 3.54 16.90 4.31
CA LEU A 358 4.16 15.59 4.11
C LEU A 358 4.61 15.05 5.46
N VAL A 359 4.32 13.78 5.74
CA VAL A 359 4.81 13.07 6.92
C VAL A 359 5.54 11.80 6.49
N SER A 360 6.56 11.38 7.25
CA SER A 360 7.31 10.17 6.93
C SER A 360 7.87 9.48 8.17
N PHE A 361 7.60 8.18 8.28
CA PHE A 361 8.12 7.24 9.28
C PHE A 361 8.08 5.83 8.68
N GLY A 362 8.67 4.82 9.34
CA GLY A 362 8.70 3.46 8.81
C GLY A 362 7.48 2.63 9.24
N SER A 363 6.71 2.10 8.30
CA SER A 363 5.63 1.12 8.56
C SER A 363 5.14 0.44 7.29
N HIS A 364 4.84 -0.86 7.32
CA HIS A 364 4.07 -1.55 6.27
C HIS A 364 2.68 -0.95 6.11
N GLY A 365 2.16 -0.94 4.88
CA GLY A 365 0.77 -0.64 4.58
C GLY A 365 -0.11 -1.87 4.60
N THR A 366 -0.24 -2.44 5.79
CA THR A 366 -0.99 -3.66 6.03
C THR A 366 -1.98 -3.48 7.18
N HIS A 367 -3.25 -3.77 6.93
CA HIS A 367 -4.23 -4.11 7.97
C HIS A 367 -5.44 -4.84 7.36
N ASN A 368 -5.63 -4.71 6.05
CA ASN A 368 -6.75 -5.28 5.32
C ASN A 368 -6.30 -6.38 4.34
N SER A 369 -6.50 -7.64 4.72
CA SER A 369 -6.33 -8.79 3.82
C SER A 369 -7.60 -9.16 3.03
N GLY A 370 -8.70 -8.42 3.22
CA GLY A 370 -9.96 -8.64 2.54
C GLY A 370 -9.97 -8.18 1.08
N ASP A 371 -11.14 -8.27 0.45
CA ASP A 371 -11.35 -7.96 -0.97
C ASP A 371 -11.72 -6.47 -1.22
N TYR A 372 -11.47 -5.58 -0.25
CA TYR A 372 -11.77 -4.15 -0.35
C TYR A 372 -10.52 -3.32 -0.61
N MET A 373 -10.58 -2.41 -1.59
CA MET A 373 -9.51 -1.44 -1.82
C MET A 373 -9.45 -0.40 -0.70
N THR A 374 -8.24 -0.07 -0.26
CA THR A 374 -7.97 0.89 0.82
C THR A 374 -6.50 1.33 0.78
N GLY A 375 -6.20 2.49 1.34
CA GLY A 375 -4.82 2.96 1.52
C GLY A 375 -4.14 2.36 2.75
N ASP A 376 -4.78 1.36 3.36
CA ASP A 376 -4.32 0.64 4.54
C ASP A 376 -4.10 1.55 5.77
N ALA A 377 -3.34 1.09 6.77
CA ALA A 377 -3.04 1.83 7.99
C ALA A 377 -2.49 3.25 7.74
N LEU A 378 -1.77 3.46 6.63
CA LEU A 378 -1.13 4.73 6.31
C LEU A 378 -2.11 5.77 5.77
N ALA A 379 -3.16 5.34 5.05
CA ALA A 379 -4.25 6.26 4.81
C ALA A 379 -4.95 6.64 6.12
N GLY A 380 -4.95 5.75 7.13
CA GLY A 380 -5.42 6.09 8.48
C GLY A 380 -4.66 7.27 9.06
N VAL A 381 -3.33 7.24 8.98
CA VAL A 381 -2.44 8.37 9.33
C VAL A 381 -2.82 9.65 8.59
N GLU A 382 -2.90 9.58 7.25
CA GLU A 382 -3.22 10.74 6.41
C GLU A 382 -4.59 11.34 6.82
N ARG A 383 -5.63 10.51 6.95
CA ARG A 383 -7.00 10.95 7.27
C ARG A 383 -7.14 11.46 8.70
N GLY A 384 -6.46 10.83 9.65
CA GLY A 384 -6.44 11.27 11.04
C GLY A 384 -5.84 12.66 11.19
N LEU A 385 -4.73 12.93 10.50
CA LEU A 385 -4.10 14.24 10.52
C LEU A 385 -4.90 15.28 9.72
N GLU A 386 -5.49 14.92 8.57
CA GLU A 386 -6.41 15.78 7.81
C GLU A 386 -7.60 16.23 8.67
N LYS A 387 -8.16 15.33 9.48
CA LYS A 387 -9.21 15.66 10.44
C LYS A 387 -8.73 16.69 11.45
N ALA A 388 -7.60 16.45 12.11
CA ALA A 388 -7.06 17.36 13.13
C ALA A 388 -6.70 18.74 12.56
N LEU A 389 -6.14 18.80 11.35
CA LEU A 389 -5.85 20.04 10.65
C LEU A 389 -7.13 20.80 10.25
N GLY A 390 -8.17 20.08 9.80
CA GLY A 390 -9.47 20.68 9.48
C GLY A 390 -10.16 21.29 10.69
N GLU A 391 -10.07 20.64 11.85
CA GLU A 391 -10.58 21.16 13.12
C GLU A 391 -9.76 22.38 13.60
N HIS A 392 -8.44 22.38 13.41
CA HIS A 392 -7.56 23.46 13.86
C HIS A 392 -7.62 24.70 12.96
N TYR A 393 -7.60 24.52 11.64
CA TYR A 393 -7.46 25.60 10.65
C TYR A 393 -8.75 25.91 9.87
N ASP A 394 -9.84 25.20 10.14
CA ASP A 394 -11.13 25.36 9.45
C ASP A 394 -11.02 25.18 7.91
N ARG A 395 -10.13 24.29 7.46
CA ARG A 395 -9.90 24.03 6.03
C ARG A 395 -9.36 22.63 5.78
N PHE A 396 -9.63 22.10 4.58
CA PHE A 396 -9.01 20.85 4.16
C PHE A 396 -7.54 21.09 3.82
N VAL A 397 -6.67 20.25 4.38
CA VAL A 397 -5.22 20.25 4.15
C VAL A 397 -4.81 18.83 3.81
N PRO A 398 -4.53 18.49 2.54
CA PRO A 398 -4.12 17.14 2.16
C PRO A 398 -2.78 16.77 2.83
N VAL A 399 -2.72 15.55 3.35
CA VAL A 399 -1.53 14.99 4.01
C VAL A 399 -0.94 13.88 3.13
N MET A 400 0.33 13.94 2.76
CA MET A 400 0.98 12.85 2.02
C MET A 400 1.92 12.08 2.93
N TYR A 401 1.70 10.77 3.07
CA TYR A 401 2.64 9.90 3.77
C TYR A 401 3.69 9.35 2.80
N PHE A 402 4.96 9.55 3.14
CA PHE A 402 6.10 8.90 2.49
C PHE A 402 6.63 7.83 3.43
N ASN A 403 6.90 6.63 2.92
CA ASN A 403 7.43 5.57 3.77
C ASN A 403 8.94 5.78 3.99
N GLN A 404 9.39 5.56 5.22
CA GLN A 404 10.81 5.56 5.56
C GLN A 404 11.37 4.13 5.41
N ASN A 405 11.95 3.57 6.48
CA ASN A 405 12.54 2.23 6.52
C ASN A 405 11.46 1.22 6.93
N GLY A 406 10.37 1.18 6.18
CA GLY A 406 9.21 0.36 6.54
C GLY A 406 9.41 -1.15 6.35
N GLY A 407 10.51 -1.61 5.74
CA GLY A 407 10.70 -3.01 5.35
C GLY A 407 10.53 -4.02 6.48
N THR A 408 10.86 -3.63 7.71
CA THR A 408 10.82 -4.49 8.89
C THR A 408 9.75 -4.05 9.89
N MET A 409 8.79 -3.20 9.50
CA MET A 409 7.86 -2.57 10.46
C MET A 409 6.40 -2.96 10.21
N SER A 410 5.65 -3.34 11.24
CA SER A 410 4.20 -3.58 11.18
C SER A 410 3.39 -2.52 11.93
N PRO A 411 2.24 -2.09 11.42
CA PRO A 411 1.33 -1.22 12.16
C PRO A 411 0.69 -1.92 13.38
N ARG A 412 0.46 -1.18 14.48
CA ARG A 412 0.03 -1.70 15.81
C ARG A 412 -1.34 -1.22 16.33
N GLY A 413 -2.23 -0.78 15.42
CA GLY A 413 -3.55 -0.24 15.77
C GLY A 413 -4.54 -1.21 16.46
N ASP A 414 -4.11 -2.43 16.78
CA ASP A 414 -4.89 -3.49 17.43
C ASP A 414 -4.68 -3.58 18.96
N ARG A 415 -3.79 -2.77 19.55
CA ARG A 415 -3.47 -2.76 21.00
C ARG A 415 -4.71 -2.71 21.90
N TYR A 416 -5.74 -1.95 21.53
CA TYR A 416 -7.01 -1.83 22.26
C TYR A 416 -8.09 -2.84 21.82
N GLY A 417 -7.77 -3.71 20.85
CA GLY A 417 -8.69 -4.71 20.31
C GLY A 417 -9.56 -4.22 19.16
N HIS A 418 -9.20 -3.12 18.52
CA HIS A 418 -9.82 -2.72 17.27
C HIS A 418 -9.55 -3.77 16.19
N ARG A 419 -10.55 -3.99 15.34
CA ARG A 419 -10.49 -4.96 14.25
C ARG A 419 -10.97 -4.33 12.96
N GLY A 420 -10.50 -4.89 11.85
CA GLY A 420 -10.89 -4.45 10.51
C GLY A 420 -10.66 -2.94 10.36
N PRO A 421 -11.63 -2.22 9.76
CA PRO A 421 -11.48 -0.78 9.49
C PRO A 421 -11.35 0.12 10.71
N GLN A 422 -11.62 -0.33 11.94
CA GLN A 422 -11.40 0.50 13.13
C GLN A 422 -9.91 0.71 13.43
N ILE A 423 -9.04 -0.21 12.99
CA ILE A 423 -7.58 -0.07 13.12
C ILE A 423 -7.11 1.20 12.39
N PHE A 424 -7.68 1.47 11.22
CA PHE A 424 -7.40 2.66 10.43
C PHE A 424 -7.69 3.95 11.21
N GLU A 425 -8.90 4.10 11.78
CA GLU A 425 -9.26 5.31 12.52
C GLU A 425 -8.43 5.45 13.80
N ARG A 426 -8.10 4.32 14.44
CA ARG A 426 -7.29 4.32 15.65
C ARG A 426 -5.87 4.83 15.42
N ILE A 427 -5.22 4.29 14.39
CA ILE A 427 -3.86 4.70 14.00
C ILE A 427 -3.85 6.18 13.63
N GLY A 428 -4.83 6.63 12.84
CA GLY A 428 -4.97 8.03 12.47
C GLY A 428 -5.09 8.97 13.68
N GLN A 429 -5.94 8.60 14.65
CA GLN A 429 -6.08 9.37 15.89
C GLN A 429 -4.78 9.42 16.68
N HIS A 430 -4.14 8.27 16.93
CA HIS A 430 -2.89 8.20 17.68
C HIS A 430 -1.75 8.99 17.06
N PHE A 431 -1.68 8.96 15.73
CA PHE A 431 -0.70 9.73 14.98
C PHE A 431 -0.93 11.22 15.17
N ALA A 432 -2.16 11.69 14.92
CA ALA A 432 -2.52 13.10 15.04
C ALA A 432 -2.27 13.64 16.45
N GLU A 433 -2.61 12.88 17.50
CA GLU A 433 -2.35 13.25 18.91
C GLU A 433 -0.88 13.53 19.20
N ARG A 434 0.05 12.84 18.53
CA ARG A 434 1.49 12.98 18.74
C ARG A 434 2.11 14.10 17.91
N VAL A 435 1.58 14.38 16.72
CA VAL A 435 2.24 15.29 15.77
C VAL A 435 1.56 16.66 15.65
N ILE A 436 0.30 16.82 16.04
CA ILE A 436 -0.44 18.06 15.78
C ILE A 436 0.18 19.27 16.50
N GLU A 437 0.67 19.10 17.72
CA GLU A 437 1.32 20.17 18.47
C GLU A 437 2.62 20.65 17.79
N PRO A 438 3.65 19.79 17.57
CA PRO A 438 4.86 20.25 16.90
C PRO A 438 4.58 20.72 15.47
N LEU A 439 3.69 20.04 14.73
CA LEU A 439 3.33 20.44 13.37
C LEU A 439 2.70 21.83 13.30
N THR A 440 1.85 22.22 14.26
CA THR A 440 1.23 23.56 14.27
C THR A 440 2.18 24.64 14.77
N GLN A 441 3.11 24.29 15.67
CA GLN A 441 4.13 25.20 16.19
C GLN A 441 5.31 25.41 15.23
N MET A 442 5.48 24.55 14.23
CA MET A 442 6.55 24.60 13.23
C MET A 442 6.70 25.99 12.59
N GLU A 443 7.93 26.51 12.59
CA GLU A 443 8.29 27.74 11.91
C GLU A 443 8.44 27.50 10.39
N THR A 444 7.83 28.38 9.60
CA THR A 444 7.89 28.33 8.13
C THR A 444 8.53 29.58 7.55
N THR A 445 9.29 29.44 6.47
CA THR A 445 10.03 30.52 5.80
C THR A 445 9.83 30.51 4.29
N THR A 446 10.01 31.66 3.64
CA THR A 446 10.07 31.80 2.18
C THR A 446 11.46 31.51 1.61
N GLU A 447 12.48 31.47 2.47
CA GLU A 447 13.88 31.30 2.06
C GLU A 447 14.24 29.82 2.08
N TRP A 448 14.38 29.24 0.89
CA TRP A 448 14.70 27.84 0.69
C TRP A 448 15.78 27.65 -0.38
N SER A 449 16.50 26.53 -0.29
CA SER A 449 17.40 26.05 -1.33
C SER A 449 17.22 24.55 -1.54
N PHE A 450 17.12 24.16 -2.80
CA PHE A 450 16.92 22.78 -3.22
C PHE A 450 18.08 22.25 -4.06
N LYS A 451 18.50 21.03 -3.79
CA LYS A 451 19.35 20.23 -4.69
C LYS A 451 18.75 18.85 -4.86
N GLY A 452 19.01 18.25 -6.01
CA GLY A 452 18.59 16.88 -6.30
C GLY A 452 19.47 16.22 -7.35
N HIS A 453 19.77 14.95 -7.14
CA HIS A 453 20.45 14.09 -8.11
C HIS A 453 19.82 12.71 -8.09
N THR A 454 19.43 12.19 -9.25
CA THR A 454 19.00 10.80 -9.40
C THR A 454 20.16 10.00 -9.96
N GLN A 455 20.70 9.08 -9.16
CA GLN A 455 21.74 8.15 -9.59
C GLN A 455 21.08 6.85 -10.06
N ARG A 456 21.34 6.49 -11.31
CA ARG A 456 21.02 5.15 -11.85
C ARG A 456 22.24 4.26 -11.75
N PHE A 457 22.01 2.95 -11.59
CA PHE A 457 23.10 1.99 -11.44
C PHE A 457 22.69 0.61 -11.96
N SER A 458 23.64 -0.09 -12.58
CA SER A 458 23.48 -1.51 -12.92
C SER A 458 23.76 -2.40 -11.73
N ILE A 459 23.04 -3.53 -11.64
CA ILE A 459 23.22 -4.53 -10.59
C ILE A 459 23.64 -5.83 -11.26
N GLN A 460 24.88 -6.27 -11.07
CA GLN A 460 25.42 -7.52 -11.59
C GLN A 460 26.15 -8.29 -10.49
N TYR A 461 26.20 -9.61 -10.61
CA TYR A 461 26.94 -10.48 -9.68
C TYR A 461 28.37 -9.96 -9.37
N ASP A 462 29.08 -9.56 -10.41
CA ASP A 462 30.46 -9.08 -10.32
C ASP A 462 30.54 -7.68 -9.65
N ASP A 463 29.53 -6.81 -9.85
CA ASP A 463 29.45 -5.47 -9.24
C ASP A 463 29.21 -5.53 -7.73
N LEU A 464 28.56 -6.59 -7.24
CA LEU A 464 28.38 -6.85 -5.80
C LEU A 464 29.63 -7.45 -5.14
N GLY A 465 30.67 -7.77 -5.91
CA GLY A 465 31.92 -8.33 -5.40
C GLY A 465 31.79 -9.77 -4.87
N TYR A 466 30.88 -10.57 -5.43
CA TYR A 466 30.84 -12.01 -5.16
C TYR A 466 32.00 -12.74 -5.83
N GLU A 467 32.64 -13.65 -5.10
CA GLU A 467 33.60 -14.60 -5.66
C GLU A 467 32.87 -15.71 -6.44
N PRO A 468 33.52 -16.41 -7.37
CA PRO A 468 32.89 -17.50 -8.12
C PRO A 468 32.26 -18.56 -7.20
N GLY A 469 30.99 -18.88 -7.46
CA GLY A 469 30.17 -19.82 -6.68
C GLY A 469 29.70 -19.33 -5.30
N GLU A 470 30.06 -18.12 -4.86
CA GLU A 470 29.72 -17.60 -3.54
C GLU A 470 28.21 -17.33 -3.37
N PHE A 471 27.54 -16.87 -4.43
CA PHE A 471 26.09 -16.71 -4.46
C PHE A 471 25.49 -17.58 -5.57
N GLY A 472 25.32 -18.86 -5.25
CA GLY A 472 24.91 -19.88 -6.22
C GLY A 472 24.42 -21.14 -5.55
N MET A 473 24.28 -22.20 -6.35
CA MET A 473 23.92 -23.52 -5.87
C MET A 473 24.71 -24.59 -6.63
N GLU A 474 25.28 -25.53 -5.88
CA GLU A 474 26.02 -26.66 -6.45
C GLU A 474 25.13 -27.46 -7.42
N ASN A 475 25.64 -27.75 -8.62
CA ASN A 475 24.91 -28.42 -9.70
C ASN A 475 23.75 -27.63 -10.33
N SER A 476 23.64 -26.32 -10.07
CA SER A 476 22.77 -25.47 -10.87
C SER A 476 23.21 -25.52 -12.35
N PRO A 477 22.29 -25.62 -13.33
CA PRO A 477 22.63 -25.65 -14.75
C PRO A 477 23.05 -24.29 -15.34
N THR A 478 23.40 -23.33 -14.48
CA THR A 478 24.02 -22.05 -14.84
C THR A 478 25.52 -22.20 -15.01
N HIS A 479 26.17 -21.21 -15.64
CA HIS A 479 27.63 -21.17 -15.70
C HIS A 479 28.20 -21.12 -14.27
N GLU A 480 29.08 -22.07 -13.94
CA GLU A 480 29.67 -22.26 -12.60
C GLU A 480 28.68 -22.41 -11.42
N GLY A 481 27.39 -22.61 -11.70
CA GLY A 481 26.36 -22.78 -10.68
C GLY A 481 25.88 -21.49 -10.01
N GLU A 482 26.23 -20.32 -10.57
CA GLU A 482 25.99 -19.01 -9.96
C GLU A 482 24.61 -18.42 -10.27
N PHE A 483 24.15 -17.50 -9.41
CA PHE A 483 22.90 -16.75 -9.56
C PHE A 483 23.11 -15.38 -10.22
N TYR A 484 23.61 -15.35 -11.47
CA TYR A 484 23.90 -14.11 -12.22
C TYR A 484 22.73 -13.14 -12.43
N HIS A 485 21.49 -13.61 -12.27
CA HIS A 485 20.29 -12.80 -12.41
C HIS A 485 19.59 -12.56 -11.06
N GLY A 486 20.25 -12.88 -9.95
CA GLY A 486 19.67 -12.88 -8.63
C GLY A 486 18.91 -14.18 -8.29
N ALA A 487 18.49 -14.27 -7.04
CA ALA A 487 17.72 -15.37 -6.48
C ALA A 487 16.88 -14.89 -5.30
N PHE A 488 15.83 -15.63 -4.97
CA PHE A 488 14.99 -15.35 -3.80
C PHE A 488 14.62 -16.68 -3.10
N GLN A 489 13.85 -16.63 -2.02
CA GLN A 489 13.47 -17.78 -1.19
C GLN A 489 14.68 -18.63 -0.78
N CYS A 490 15.69 -17.98 -0.22
CA CYS A 490 16.88 -18.64 0.28
C CYS A 490 16.58 -19.47 1.54
N ASP A 491 17.18 -20.65 1.68
CA ASP A 491 17.08 -21.53 2.84
C ASP A 491 17.99 -21.01 3.97
N LEU A 492 17.51 -19.98 4.65
CA LEU A 492 18.21 -19.27 5.72
C LEU A 492 17.68 -19.73 7.08
N PRO A 493 18.50 -19.65 8.16
CA PRO A 493 18.03 -19.96 9.50
C PRO A 493 16.89 -19.02 9.91
N GLU A 494 16.01 -19.49 10.80
CA GLU A 494 14.97 -18.66 11.43
C GLU A 494 14.70 -19.23 12.84
N ASP A 495 15.73 -19.22 13.70
CA ASP A 495 15.70 -19.80 15.04
C ASP A 495 15.64 -18.76 16.18
N GLY A 496 15.77 -17.47 15.83
CA GLY A 496 15.76 -16.36 16.79
C GLY A 496 16.97 -16.33 17.71
N ASP A 497 18.05 -17.04 17.37
CA ASP A 497 19.33 -17.01 18.09
C ASP A 497 20.31 -16.08 17.37
N PRO A 498 20.66 -14.91 17.93
CA PRO A 498 21.63 -13.97 17.34
C PRO A 498 23.01 -14.58 17.07
N ALA A 499 23.35 -15.72 17.67
CA ALA A 499 24.61 -16.42 17.46
C ALA A 499 24.58 -17.42 16.27
N THR A 500 23.41 -17.70 15.71
CA THR A 500 23.24 -18.56 14.53
C THR A 500 23.04 -17.67 13.30
N TYR A 501 23.73 -17.95 12.19
CA TYR A 501 23.50 -17.31 10.89
C TYR A 501 23.89 -18.27 9.77
N ALA A 502 23.36 -18.08 8.57
CA ALA A 502 23.74 -18.86 7.41
C ALA A 502 25.21 -18.61 7.06
N THR A 503 26.01 -19.67 6.89
CA THR A 503 27.37 -19.48 6.38
C THR A 503 27.29 -18.90 4.96
N PRO A 504 28.01 -17.81 4.65
CA PRO A 504 28.08 -17.28 3.30
C PRO A 504 28.38 -18.38 2.26
N GLY A 505 27.51 -18.50 1.25
CA GLY A 505 27.62 -19.50 0.19
C GLY A 505 27.23 -20.93 0.56
N GLU A 506 26.81 -21.23 1.79
CA GLU A 506 26.32 -22.55 2.21
C GLU A 506 24.79 -22.59 2.41
N PHE A 507 24.05 -21.77 1.66
CA PHE A 507 22.58 -21.77 1.63
C PHE A 507 22.08 -21.88 0.19
N GLY A 508 20.94 -22.56 -0.01
CA GLY A 508 20.31 -22.70 -1.33
C GLY A 508 19.24 -21.63 -1.56
N CYS A 509 19.08 -21.16 -2.79
CA CYS A 509 18.01 -20.22 -3.15
C CYS A 509 17.30 -20.64 -4.44
N GLN A 510 16.12 -20.06 -4.67
CA GLN A 510 15.41 -20.14 -5.94
C GLN A 510 15.98 -19.08 -6.92
N GLY A 511 16.88 -19.52 -7.81
CA GLY A 511 17.47 -18.63 -8.82
C GLY A 511 16.46 -18.13 -9.84
N ILE A 512 16.52 -16.82 -10.16
CA ILE A 512 15.66 -16.18 -11.16
C ILE A 512 15.81 -16.83 -12.54
N HIS A 513 17.02 -17.29 -12.87
CA HIS A 513 17.30 -18.02 -14.10
C HIS A 513 16.41 -19.26 -14.30
N GLN A 514 15.98 -19.94 -13.23
CA GLN A 514 15.09 -21.10 -13.38
C GLN A 514 13.67 -20.66 -13.74
N ILE A 515 13.24 -19.53 -13.20
CA ILE A 515 11.90 -19.00 -13.36
C ILE A 515 11.73 -18.33 -14.71
N ALA A 516 12.73 -17.59 -15.18
CA ALA A 516 12.69 -16.88 -16.45
C ALA A 516 13.33 -17.65 -17.61
N PHE A 517 13.51 -18.98 -17.47
CA PHE A 517 14.18 -19.82 -18.47
C PHE A 517 15.54 -19.26 -18.93
N HIS A 518 16.33 -18.76 -17.99
CA HIS A 518 17.65 -18.15 -18.17
C HIS A 518 17.65 -16.89 -19.03
N ARG A 519 16.49 -16.22 -19.13
CA ARG A 519 16.40 -14.85 -19.61
C ARG A 519 16.70 -13.88 -18.46
N PRO A 520 17.48 -12.82 -18.70
CA PRO A 520 17.66 -11.76 -17.72
C PRO A 520 16.33 -11.08 -17.44
N VAL A 521 15.91 -11.04 -16.18
CA VAL A 521 14.73 -10.27 -15.75
C VAL A 521 15.21 -8.85 -15.46
N THR A 522 15.28 -8.02 -16.51
CA THR A 522 16.01 -6.74 -16.52
C THR A 522 15.55 -5.74 -15.47
N LEU A 523 14.30 -5.86 -15.00
CA LEU A 523 13.76 -5.05 -13.89
C LEU A 523 14.47 -5.28 -12.55
N PHE A 524 15.24 -6.36 -12.38
CA PHE A 524 16.08 -6.60 -11.21
C PHE A 524 17.57 -6.32 -11.47
N GLY A 525 17.96 -6.12 -12.73
CA GLY A 525 19.37 -5.97 -13.14
C GLY A 525 19.89 -4.52 -13.13
N LYS A 526 19.05 -3.56 -12.78
CA LYS A 526 19.37 -2.14 -12.66
C LYS A 526 18.32 -1.46 -11.80
N SER A 527 18.64 -0.28 -11.28
CA SER A 527 17.70 0.53 -10.51
C SER A 527 18.17 1.99 -10.41
N GLN A 528 17.48 2.77 -9.59
CA GLN A 528 17.80 4.17 -9.34
C GLN A 528 17.43 4.62 -7.94
N LEU A 529 18.17 5.62 -7.44
CA LEU A 529 17.86 6.34 -6.20
C LEU A 529 18.08 7.83 -6.38
N THR A 530 17.48 8.64 -5.52
CA THR A 530 17.59 10.09 -5.54
C THR A 530 18.09 10.60 -4.21
N ALA A 531 19.15 11.40 -4.27
CA ALA A 531 19.58 12.25 -3.17
C ALA A 531 18.91 13.62 -3.31
N LEU A 532 18.36 14.13 -2.21
CA LEU A 532 17.77 15.46 -2.10
C LEU A 532 18.42 16.25 -0.96
N GLN A 533 18.58 17.54 -1.16
CA GLN A 533 18.90 18.50 -0.12
C GLN A 533 17.79 19.54 -0.06
N LEU A 534 17.08 19.61 1.07
CA LEU A 534 16.05 20.59 1.34
C LEU A 534 16.57 21.48 2.49
N ASN A 535 17.15 22.63 2.16
CA ASN A 535 17.98 23.41 3.10
C ASN A 535 19.09 22.57 3.73
N ASP A 536 19.01 22.27 5.03
CA ASP A 536 19.97 21.49 5.81
C ASP A 536 19.54 20.03 6.02
N LEU A 537 18.32 19.65 5.60
CA LEU A 537 17.84 18.26 5.59
C LEU A 537 18.32 17.52 4.34
N THR A 538 19.06 16.42 4.54
CA THR A 538 19.45 15.49 3.47
C THR A 538 18.52 14.28 3.47
N ILE A 539 17.97 13.94 2.30
CA ILE A 539 17.11 12.75 2.12
C ILE A 539 17.70 11.88 1.02
N VAL A 540 17.69 10.55 1.21
CA VAL A 540 18.01 9.58 0.16
C VAL A 540 16.86 8.60 -0.01
N THR A 541 16.38 8.42 -1.25
CA THR A 541 15.36 7.41 -1.55
C THR A 541 16.01 6.03 -1.67
N MET A 542 15.25 4.96 -1.43
CA MET A 542 15.70 3.58 -1.65
C MET A 542 14.68 2.79 -2.49
N PRO A 543 15.16 2.03 -3.50
CA PRO A 543 14.32 1.33 -4.45
C PRO A 543 13.83 -0.02 -3.91
N GLY A 544 13.07 -0.02 -2.82
CA GLY A 544 12.57 -1.24 -2.20
C GLY A 544 12.14 -1.09 -0.75
N GLU A 545 11.90 -2.22 -0.10
CA GLU A 545 11.50 -2.32 1.30
C GLU A 545 12.74 -2.23 2.19
N LEU A 546 13.13 -1.00 2.52
CA LEU A 546 14.33 -0.72 3.32
C LEU A 546 14.16 -1.18 4.77
N ALA A 547 15.04 -2.08 5.24
CA ALA A 547 15.13 -2.46 6.65
C ALA A 547 15.61 -1.30 7.53
N MET A 548 15.14 -1.25 8.78
CA MET A 548 15.50 -0.21 9.75
C MET A 548 17.02 -0.10 9.96
N GLU A 549 17.70 -1.23 10.04
CA GLU A 549 19.12 -1.33 10.29
C GLU A 549 19.94 -0.81 9.09
N LEU A 550 19.55 -1.15 7.87
CA LEU A 550 20.21 -0.63 6.65
C LEU A 550 20.01 0.88 6.52
N GLY A 551 18.85 1.40 6.93
CA GLY A 551 18.60 2.84 7.00
C GLY A 551 19.57 3.57 7.94
N TRP A 552 19.95 2.95 9.07
CA TRP A 552 20.99 3.48 9.95
C TRP A 552 22.37 3.43 9.30
N ASP A 553 22.73 2.32 8.65
CA ASP A 553 24.01 2.19 7.95
C ASP A 553 24.22 3.26 6.89
N ILE A 554 23.17 3.57 6.11
CA ILE A 554 23.19 4.67 5.14
C ILE A 554 23.47 6.00 5.84
N GLN A 555 22.71 6.36 6.87
CA GLN A 555 22.88 7.64 7.58
C GLN A 555 24.28 7.78 8.20
N ARG A 556 24.79 6.69 8.77
CA ARG A 556 26.14 6.63 9.32
C ARG A 556 27.21 6.80 8.23
N ALA A 557 27.07 6.12 7.10
CA ALA A 557 28.00 6.25 5.99
C ALA A 557 28.00 7.67 5.40
N LEU A 558 26.83 8.31 5.29
CA LEU A 558 26.71 9.71 4.86
C LEU A 558 27.40 10.68 5.83
N ARG A 559 27.28 10.45 7.14
CA ARG A 559 28.02 11.22 8.15
C ARG A 559 29.53 11.03 7.98
N ASP A 560 29.99 9.80 7.86
CA ASP A 560 31.41 9.49 7.83
C ASP A 560 32.08 9.99 6.54
N ALA A 561 31.38 9.90 5.40
CA ALA A 561 31.87 10.39 4.11
C ALA A 561 31.75 11.91 3.95
N TRP A 562 30.63 12.50 4.37
CA TRP A 562 30.26 13.88 4.00
C TRP A 562 29.98 14.82 5.18
N GLY A 563 30.12 14.35 6.41
CA GLY A 563 29.88 15.16 7.63
C GLY A 563 28.41 15.55 7.81
N ILE A 564 27.48 14.78 7.26
CA ILE A 564 26.04 15.00 7.41
C ILE A 564 25.61 14.60 8.81
N ASP A 565 24.89 15.48 9.50
CA ASP A 565 24.33 15.20 10.81
C ASP A 565 23.18 14.19 10.68
N PRO A 566 23.21 13.02 11.36
CA PRO A 566 22.11 12.06 11.33
C PRO A 566 20.76 12.63 11.79
N PHE A 567 20.76 13.67 12.63
CA PHE A 567 19.51 14.36 13.03
C PHE A 567 18.89 15.18 11.89
N ASN A 568 19.70 15.53 10.89
CA ASN A 568 19.29 16.22 9.67
C ASN A 568 19.38 15.30 8.44
N SER A 569 19.34 13.98 8.64
CA SER A 569 19.37 12.98 7.59
C SER A 569 18.17 12.05 7.69
N PHE A 570 17.59 11.72 6.54
CA PHE A 570 16.44 10.84 6.45
C PHE A 570 16.51 9.94 5.22
N THR A 571 15.73 8.86 5.22
CA THR A 571 15.64 7.88 4.15
C THR A 571 14.19 7.69 3.75
N TRP A 572 13.92 7.51 2.45
CA TRP A 572 12.59 7.17 1.95
C TRP A 572 12.65 5.84 1.20
N GLY A 573 12.20 4.75 1.83
CA GLY A 573 11.99 3.48 1.14
C GLY A 573 10.80 3.56 0.19
N TYR A 574 10.55 2.47 -0.54
CA TYR A 574 9.40 2.34 -1.45
C TYR A 574 9.33 3.49 -2.48
N ALA A 575 10.48 3.96 -2.93
CA ALA A 575 10.60 5.15 -3.74
C ALA A 575 11.48 4.93 -4.97
N GLN A 576 11.12 5.59 -6.06
CA GLN A 576 11.72 5.53 -7.40
C GLN A 576 11.63 4.20 -8.14
N ASP A 577 11.82 3.08 -7.46
CA ASP A 577 11.79 1.73 -8.03
C ASP A 577 11.56 0.68 -6.94
N HIS A 578 11.53 -0.62 -7.28
CA HIS A 578 11.31 -1.69 -6.29
C HIS A 578 12.07 -2.98 -6.57
N LEU A 579 13.03 -3.28 -5.68
CA LEU A 579 13.89 -4.46 -5.69
C LEU A 579 13.56 -5.44 -4.54
N LEU A 580 12.29 -5.45 -4.10
CA LEU A 580 11.83 -6.22 -2.93
C LEU A 580 12.54 -5.74 -1.65
N TYR A 581 12.91 -6.64 -0.75
CA TYR A 581 13.47 -6.30 0.55
C TYR A 581 14.94 -5.93 0.45
N LEU A 582 15.32 -4.83 1.12
CA LEU A 582 16.68 -4.33 1.19
C LEU A 582 17.22 -4.57 2.59
N SER A 583 17.95 -5.67 2.74
CA SER A 583 18.54 -6.11 4.01
C SER A 583 20.00 -5.66 4.12
N PRO A 584 20.49 -5.37 5.33
CA PRO A 584 21.90 -5.06 5.55
C PRO A 584 22.82 -6.26 5.33
N THR A 585 24.08 -5.97 5.03
CA THR A 585 25.15 -6.99 4.94
C THR A 585 25.63 -7.40 6.33
N ASN A 586 25.92 -6.44 7.21
CA ASN A 586 26.24 -6.67 8.63
C ASN A 586 26.30 -5.33 9.39
N VAL A 587 25.24 -4.99 10.14
CA VAL A 587 25.22 -3.73 10.91
C VAL A 587 26.03 -3.86 12.19
N ARG A 588 27.07 -3.05 12.34
CA ARG A 588 28.04 -3.04 13.47
C ARG A 588 28.30 -1.63 13.99
N GLY A 589 29.04 -1.47 15.08
CA GLY A 589 29.53 -0.17 15.56
C GLY A 589 28.61 0.52 16.56
N GLU A 590 28.49 1.84 16.46
CA GLU A 590 27.67 2.61 17.39
C GLU A 590 26.17 2.53 17.04
N ARG A 591 25.35 2.56 18.09
CA ARG A 591 23.89 2.65 17.97
C ARG A 591 23.45 3.99 17.37
N PRO A 592 22.26 4.05 16.75
CA PRO A 592 21.65 5.32 16.37
C PRO A 592 21.62 6.30 17.55
N PRO A 593 21.92 7.60 17.34
CA PRO A 593 21.97 8.60 18.41
C PRO A 593 20.58 9.05 18.88
N PHE A 594 19.51 8.56 18.24
CA PHE A 594 18.13 8.97 18.48
C PHE A 594 17.56 8.27 19.74
N PRO A 595 16.68 8.94 20.50
CA PRO A 595 16.07 8.39 21.70
C PRO A 595 15.05 7.27 21.40
N GLY A 596 14.84 6.40 22.39
CA GLY A 596 13.67 5.53 22.45
C GLY A 596 13.66 4.36 21.46
N HIS A 597 14.80 3.96 20.94
CA HIS A 597 14.93 2.73 20.14
C HIS A 597 14.79 1.46 21.01
N SER A 598 14.23 0.40 20.44
CA SER A 598 14.04 -0.94 21.01
C SER A 598 15.33 -1.76 21.13
N LEU A 599 16.40 -1.37 20.42
CA LEU A 599 17.70 -2.05 20.47
C LEU A 599 18.28 -2.08 21.91
N VAL A 600 18.70 -3.26 22.35
CA VAL A 600 19.24 -3.50 23.70
C VAL A 600 20.76 -3.66 23.67
N GLY A 601 21.48 -2.71 24.27
CA GLY A 601 22.96 -2.74 24.29
C GLY A 601 23.58 -2.07 23.06
N ASP A 602 24.90 -2.20 22.90
CA ASP A 602 25.62 -1.68 21.73
C ASP A 602 25.63 -2.73 20.61
N LEU A 603 25.63 -2.31 19.33
CA LEU A 603 25.65 -3.25 18.19
C LEU A 603 26.88 -4.16 18.21
N ASP A 604 28.00 -3.64 18.71
CA ASP A 604 29.25 -4.42 18.82
C ASP A 604 29.23 -5.51 19.89
N ASP A 605 28.25 -5.50 20.81
CA ASP A 605 28.09 -6.56 21.82
C ASP A 605 27.43 -7.83 21.23
N TYR A 606 26.77 -7.72 20.08
CA TYR A 606 26.17 -8.85 19.38
C TYR A 606 27.22 -9.62 18.56
N PRO A 607 26.99 -10.91 18.24
CA PRO A 607 27.78 -11.65 17.26
C PRO A 607 27.81 -10.99 15.87
N ASP A 608 28.79 -11.35 15.05
CA ASP A 608 28.82 -10.92 13.65
C ASP A 608 27.56 -11.43 12.92
N PHE A 609 27.07 -10.63 11.97
CA PHE A 609 25.89 -10.92 11.16
C PHE A 609 24.56 -10.97 11.92
N THR A 610 24.47 -10.61 13.20
CA THR A 610 23.20 -10.52 13.94
C THR A 610 22.16 -9.58 13.32
N PHE A 611 22.59 -8.54 12.60
CA PHE A 611 21.72 -7.62 11.88
C PHE A 611 22.06 -7.70 10.40
N SER A 612 21.63 -8.78 9.75
CA SER A 612 21.96 -9.06 8.36
C SER A 612 20.97 -9.98 7.66
N PHE A 613 21.04 -9.99 6.33
CA PHE A 613 20.43 -11.01 5.48
C PHE A 613 20.70 -12.45 5.96
N LEU A 614 21.88 -12.75 6.50
CA LEU A 614 22.26 -14.12 6.87
C LEU A 614 21.53 -14.64 8.12
N GLN A 615 20.83 -13.78 8.86
CA GLN A 615 19.94 -14.20 9.95
C GLN A 615 18.64 -14.82 9.47
N GLY A 616 18.28 -14.59 8.20
CA GLY A 616 17.05 -15.11 7.62
C GLY A 616 15.79 -14.34 8.00
N GLY A 617 14.68 -15.05 8.13
CA GLY A 617 13.33 -14.45 8.14
C GLY A 617 12.82 -14.07 6.74
N TYR A 618 11.55 -13.68 6.67
CA TYR A 618 10.87 -13.38 5.41
C TYR A 618 11.56 -12.27 4.61
N GLU A 619 12.00 -11.23 5.30
CA GLU A 619 12.65 -10.04 4.76
C GLU A 619 13.95 -10.41 4.02
N ALA A 620 14.82 -11.21 4.62
CA ALA A 620 16.02 -11.70 3.97
C ALA A 620 15.69 -12.64 2.80
N GLN A 621 14.76 -13.57 2.98
CA GLN A 621 14.41 -14.56 1.95
C GLN A 621 13.90 -13.90 0.66
N MET A 622 13.29 -12.72 0.75
CA MET A 622 12.78 -11.98 -0.41
C MET A 622 13.80 -11.01 -1.03
N GLY A 623 15.03 -10.91 -0.50
CA GLY A 623 16.09 -10.06 -1.05
C GLY A 623 16.79 -10.68 -2.26
N THR A 624 16.60 -10.08 -3.44
CA THR A 624 16.99 -10.65 -4.75
C THR A 624 18.50 -10.85 -4.96
N TRP A 625 19.33 -10.02 -4.35
CA TRP A 625 20.77 -9.94 -4.63
C TRP A 625 21.66 -10.46 -3.49
N GLY A 626 21.05 -11.15 -2.52
CA GLY A 626 21.77 -11.81 -1.43
C GLY A 626 22.43 -10.85 -0.44
N TYR A 627 23.33 -11.41 0.37
CA TYR A 627 23.81 -10.76 1.58
C TYR A 627 24.77 -9.57 1.36
N LYS A 628 25.44 -9.43 0.20
CA LYS A 628 26.32 -8.28 -0.09
C LYS A 628 25.58 -7.04 -0.61
N PHE A 629 24.26 -7.14 -0.82
CA PHE A 629 23.52 -6.08 -1.48
C PHE A 629 23.35 -4.82 -0.61
N GLY A 630 23.32 -4.96 0.71
CA GLY A 630 23.22 -3.83 1.64
C GLY A 630 24.38 -2.84 1.47
N ASP A 631 25.63 -3.31 1.57
CA ASP A 631 26.82 -2.46 1.39
C ASP A 631 26.86 -1.82 0.00
N TYR A 632 26.47 -2.58 -1.03
CA TYR A 632 26.36 -2.06 -2.39
C TYR A 632 25.41 -0.84 -2.46
N LEU A 633 24.25 -0.88 -1.80
CA LEU A 633 23.31 0.24 -1.77
C LEU A 633 23.81 1.42 -0.94
N VAL A 634 24.52 1.16 0.17
CA VAL A 634 25.18 2.20 0.97
C VAL A 634 26.16 2.99 0.11
N ASP A 635 26.98 2.31 -0.69
CA ASP A 635 27.93 2.99 -1.58
C ASP A 635 27.21 3.84 -2.64
N ARG A 636 26.11 3.34 -3.25
CA ARG A 636 25.32 4.14 -4.21
C ARG A 636 24.70 5.38 -3.56
N ALA A 637 24.26 5.27 -2.30
CA ALA A 637 23.72 6.41 -1.55
C ALA A 637 24.79 7.47 -1.27
N VAL A 638 25.99 7.03 -0.84
CA VAL A 638 27.14 7.91 -0.60
C VAL A 638 27.57 8.61 -1.89
N GLU A 639 27.64 7.90 -3.00
CA GLU A 639 27.97 8.44 -4.32
C GLU A 639 26.95 9.50 -4.75
N ALA A 640 25.65 9.19 -4.70
CA ALA A 640 24.59 10.08 -5.15
C ALA A 640 24.57 11.39 -4.34
N VAL A 641 24.76 11.31 -3.02
CA VAL A 641 24.84 12.50 -2.15
C VAL A 641 26.09 13.32 -2.45
N GLY A 642 27.24 12.68 -2.69
CA GLY A 642 28.46 13.38 -3.08
C GLY A 642 28.29 14.14 -4.40
N ILE A 643 27.72 13.49 -5.42
CA ILE A 643 27.44 14.10 -6.73
C ILE A 643 26.46 15.28 -6.58
N MET A 644 25.35 15.11 -5.85
CA MET A 644 24.39 16.17 -5.56
C MET A 644 25.06 17.40 -4.91
N ARG A 645 26.06 17.17 -4.03
CA ARG A 645 26.80 18.23 -3.34
C ARG A 645 27.88 18.88 -4.21
N GLY A 646 28.21 18.29 -5.36
CA GLY A 646 29.27 18.73 -6.26
C GLY A 646 30.66 18.29 -5.82
N GLU A 647 30.75 17.21 -5.03
CA GLU A 647 32.02 16.59 -4.63
C GLU A 647 32.62 15.80 -5.80
N ASP A 648 33.94 15.57 -5.77
CA ASP A 648 34.63 14.75 -6.76
C ASP A 648 34.42 13.25 -6.43
N VAL A 649 33.37 12.68 -7.01
CA VAL A 649 32.97 11.27 -6.83
C VAL A 649 33.28 10.48 -8.10
N THR A 650 33.91 9.32 -7.94
CA THR A 650 34.09 8.35 -9.02
C THR A 650 32.95 7.33 -8.94
N VAL A 651 32.04 7.34 -9.93
CA VAL A 651 30.96 6.35 -10.03
C VAL A 651 31.58 4.97 -10.29
N SER A 652 31.27 3.99 -9.44
CA SER A 652 31.94 2.68 -9.48
C SER A 652 31.34 1.69 -10.48
N VAL A 653 30.10 1.91 -10.93
CA VAL A 653 29.33 1.02 -11.82
C VAL A 653 28.78 1.78 -13.03
N PRO A 654 28.51 1.09 -14.15
CA PRO A 654 27.83 1.70 -15.29
C PRO A 654 26.50 2.37 -14.92
N GLU A 655 26.27 3.57 -15.47
CA GLU A 655 24.98 4.25 -15.35
C GLU A 655 24.08 3.85 -16.52
N PRO A 656 22.98 3.11 -16.27
CA PRO A 656 22.05 2.73 -17.32
C PRO A 656 21.13 3.89 -17.74
N LEU A 657 20.56 3.77 -18.93
CA LEU A 657 19.42 4.56 -19.38
C LEU A 657 18.17 4.25 -18.52
N PRO A 658 17.18 5.16 -18.50
CA PRO A 658 15.92 4.91 -17.78
C PRO A 658 15.20 3.67 -18.32
N ASP A 659 14.36 3.08 -17.47
CA ASP A 659 13.59 1.89 -17.85
C ASP A 659 12.47 2.23 -18.82
N GLU A 660 12.64 1.81 -20.07
CA GLU A 660 11.61 1.87 -21.10
C GLU A 660 11.25 0.45 -21.54
N PHE A 661 9.97 0.12 -21.60
CA PHE A 661 9.47 -1.18 -22.05
C PHE A 661 8.66 -1.01 -23.34
N ALA A 662 8.73 -1.97 -24.24
CA ALA A 662 7.87 -1.94 -25.43
C ALA A 662 6.39 -2.14 -25.02
N PRO A 663 5.45 -1.43 -25.67
CA PRO A 663 4.03 -1.70 -25.49
C PRO A 663 3.70 -3.16 -25.81
N THR A 664 2.89 -3.80 -24.97
CA THR A 664 2.57 -5.24 -25.11
C THR A 664 1.56 -5.53 -26.21
N GLY A 665 0.82 -4.51 -26.67
CA GLY A 665 -0.28 -4.69 -27.64
C GLY A 665 -1.48 -5.48 -27.10
N GLN A 666 -1.56 -5.69 -25.78
CA GLN A 666 -2.71 -6.32 -25.13
C GLN A 666 -3.99 -5.52 -25.41
N PRO A 667 -5.14 -6.18 -25.58
CA PRO A 667 -6.41 -5.49 -25.71
C PRO A 667 -6.77 -4.76 -24.41
N THR A 668 -7.49 -3.65 -24.52
CA THR A 668 -8.10 -2.99 -23.37
C THR A 668 -9.13 -3.90 -22.71
N PHE A 669 -9.39 -3.71 -21.42
CA PHE A 669 -10.42 -4.40 -20.69
C PHE A 669 -11.79 -4.16 -21.31
N PRO A 670 -12.61 -5.21 -21.48
CA PRO A 670 -13.96 -5.05 -21.99
C PRO A 670 -14.80 -4.24 -20.99
N MET A 671 -15.84 -3.56 -21.47
CA MET A 671 -16.87 -2.90 -20.66
C MET A 671 -18.25 -3.29 -21.20
N ASP A 672 -19.18 -3.63 -20.31
CA ASP A 672 -20.54 -4.00 -20.72
C ASP A 672 -21.48 -2.78 -20.70
N PRO A 673 -22.38 -2.65 -21.69
CA PRO A 673 -23.38 -1.61 -21.66
C PRO A 673 -24.41 -1.85 -20.56
N SER A 674 -25.03 -0.76 -20.08
CA SER A 674 -26.12 -0.83 -19.11
C SER A 674 -27.39 -0.18 -19.67
N ASP A 675 -28.55 -0.62 -19.19
CA ASP A 675 -29.84 -0.07 -19.61
C ASP A 675 -29.99 1.37 -19.09
N PRO A 676 -30.09 2.38 -19.99
CA PRO A 676 -30.25 3.78 -19.58
C PRO A 676 -31.53 4.04 -18.78
N ASP A 677 -32.56 3.20 -18.89
CA ASP A 677 -33.81 3.36 -18.14
C ASP A 677 -33.75 2.70 -16.75
N ASP A 678 -32.75 1.85 -16.48
CA ASP A 678 -32.57 1.16 -15.19
C ASP A 678 -31.45 1.76 -14.33
N VAL A 679 -30.39 2.32 -14.95
CA VAL A 679 -29.26 2.91 -14.23
C VAL A 679 -29.69 4.08 -13.33
N GLY A 680 -29.19 4.10 -12.09
CA GLY A 680 -29.56 5.06 -11.04
C GLY A 680 -30.81 4.69 -10.23
N ARG A 681 -31.53 3.61 -10.58
CA ARG A 681 -32.68 3.17 -9.76
C ARG A 681 -32.23 2.69 -8.38
N ILE A 682 -32.76 3.31 -7.33
CA ILE A 682 -32.55 2.87 -5.95
C ILE A 682 -33.34 1.59 -5.69
N ILE A 683 -32.66 0.57 -5.18
CA ILE A 683 -33.22 -0.75 -4.85
C ILE A 683 -33.61 -0.76 -3.37
N ASP A 684 -32.63 -0.53 -2.49
CA ASP A 684 -32.84 -0.43 -1.04
C ASP A 684 -32.76 1.03 -0.59
N GLN A 685 -33.91 1.59 -0.21
CA GLN A 685 -34.02 2.95 0.34
C GLN A 685 -33.62 2.98 1.82
N PRO A 686 -33.06 4.11 2.33
CA PRO A 686 -32.87 4.29 3.76
C PRO A 686 -34.23 4.29 4.49
N PRO A 687 -34.30 3.83 5.75
CA PRO A 687 -35.48 3.99 6.59
C PRO A 687 -35.87 5.46 6.75
N ALA A 688 -37.16 5.77 6.90
CA ALA A 688 -37.62 7.15 7.08
C ALA A 688 -37.06 7.83 8.33
N GLN A 689 -36.72 7.05 9.36
CA GLN A 689 -36.01 7.50 10.56
C GLN A 689 -34.83 6.56 10.80
N VAL A 690 -33.67 7.15 11.05
CA VAL A 690 -32.42 6.44 11.35
C VAL A 690 -31.93 6.92 12.71
N GLU A 691 -31.81 6.01 13.66
CA GLU A 691 -31.20 6.34 14.95
C GLU A 691 -29.69 6.56 14.78
N ARG A 692 -29.08 7.44 15.59
CA ARG A 692 -27.62 7.47 15.72
C ARG A 692 -27.06 6.07 15.97
N ARG A 693 -25.93 5.73 15.35
CA ARG A 693 -25.31 4.39 15.33
C ARG A 693 -26.08 3.29 14.61
N GLN A 694 -27.28 3.56 14.10
CA GLN A 694 -27.94 2.60 13.23
C GLN A 694 -27.21 2.57 11.88
N ALA A 695 -26.56 1.45 11.59
CA ALA A 695 -25.99 1.20 10.28
C ALA A 695 -27.10 0.94 9.25
N ILE A 696 -26.88 1.40 8.02
CA ILE A 696 -27.77 1.19 6.87
C ILE A 696 -26.98 0.69 5.67
N ASP A 697 -27.65 -0.09 4.82
CA ASP A 697 -27.12 -0.57 3.53
C ASP A 697 -28.02 -0.01 2.43
N ILE A 698 -27.44 0.79 1.54
CA ILE A 698 -28.15 1.44 0.42
C ILE A 698 -27.67 0.78 -0.86
N THR A 699 -28.59 0.37 -1.73
CA THR A 699 -28.24 -0.29 -2.98
C THR A 699 -28.96 0.34 -4.17
N TRP A 700 -28.32 0.33 -5.34
CA TRP A 700 -28.86 0.91 -6.57
C TRP A 700 -28.33 0.19 -7.81
N ARG A 701 -29.01 0.39 -8.94
CA ARG A 701 -28.54 0.00 -10.27
C ARG A 701 -27.46 0.96 -10.76
N GLY A 702 -26.31 0.45 -11.18
CA GLY A 702 -25.24 1.26 -11.75
C GLY A 702 -24.70 0.68 -13.05
N GLY A 703 -23.60 1.25 -13.52
CA GLY A 703 -22.87 0.78 -14.68
C GLY A 703 -21.88 -0.33 -14.36
N ASP A 704 -21.29 -0.88 -15.43
CA ASP A 704 -20.09 -1.70 -15.36
C ASP A 704 -18.98 -0.98 -14.58
N PRO A 705 -18.19 -1.66 -13.74
CA PRO A 705 -17.13 -1.00 -12.98
C PRO A 705 -16.09 -0.25 -13.83
N GLY A 706 -15.79 -0.77 -15.03
CA GLY A 706 -14.94 -0.13 -16.01
C GLY A 706 -15.60 1.08 -16.65
N ALA A 707 -16.94 1.15 -16.73
CA ALA A 707 -17.68 2.31 -17.19
C ALA A 707 -17.91 3.36 -16.09
N GLU A 708 -18.00 2.95 -14.82
CA GLU A 708 -18.21 3.83 -13.66
C GLU A 708 -16.98 4.70 -13.33
N LEU A 709 -15.78 4.12 -13.49
CA LEU A 709 -14.45 4.69 -13.22
C LEU A 709 -14.37 6.22 -13.43
N PHE A 710 -13.67 7.00 -12.60
CA PHE A 710 -12.70 6.63 -11.59
C PHE A 710 -13.32 6.37 -10.22
N GLN A 711 -13.02 5.21 -9.62
CA GLN A 711 -13.39 4.85 -8.24
C GLN A 711 -14.84 5.21 -7.88
N ALA A 712 -15.75 4.90 -8.81
CA ALA A 712 -17.16 5.27 -8.76
C ALA A 712 -18.04 4.01 -8.76
N PRO A 713 -19.36 4.15 -8.48
CA PRO A 713 -20.12 5.39 -8.31
C PRO A 713 -19.78 6.15 -7.03
N ARG A 714 -19.96 7.47 -7.06
CA ARG A 714 -19.84 8.35 -5.88
C ARG A 714 -21.17 8.42 -5.16
N ILE A 715 -21.18 8.21 -3.85
CA ILE A 715 -22.34 8.44 -2.98
C ILE A 715 -21.97 9.48 -1.92
N ALA A 716 -22.77 10.54 -1.81
CA ALA A 716 -22.56 11.67 -0.92
C ALA A 716 -23.77 11.94 -0.03
N LEU A 717 -23.53 12.41 1.18
CA LEU A 717 -24.57 12.81 2.13
C LEU A 717 -24.92 14.28 1.94
N GLU A 718 -26.21 14.59 1.81
CA GLU A 718 -26.73 15.95 1.80
C GLU A 718 -27.71 16.18 2.96
N ARG A 719 -27.71 17.39 3.53
CA ARG A 719 -28.61 17.81 4.62
C ARG A 719 -29.62 18.84 4.12
N ALA A 720 -30.85 18.80 4.63
CA ALA A 720 -31.85 19.81 4.34
C ALA A 720 -31.41 21.20 4.82
N ASP A 721 -31.51 22.20 3.93
CA ASP A 721 -31.07 23.59 4.17
C ASP A 721 -32.10 24.46 4.93
N GLY A 722 -33.26 23.89 5.27
CA GLY A 722 -34.39 24.59 5.91
C GLY A 722 -35.19 25.51 4.97
N GLN A 723 -34.81 25.62 3.69
CA GLN A 723 -35.48 26.40 2.63
C GLN A 723 -36.12 25.51 1.56
N GLY A 724 -36.10 24.19 1.76
CA GLY A 724 -36.66 23.20 0.84
C GLY A 724 -35.64 22.63 -0.15
N GLY A 725 -34.36 22.96 0.01
CA GLY A 725 -33.23 22.38 -0.70
C GLY A 725 -32.40 21.46 0.19
N PHE A 726 -31.31 20.96 -0.39
CA PHE A 726 -30.31 20.13 0.27
C PHE A 726 -28.92 20.67 -0.06
N GLU A 727 -28.03 20.65 0.93
CA GLU A 727 -26.64 21.08 0.80
C GLU A 727 -25.67 19.94 1.17
N PRO A 728 -24.46 19.90 0.58
CA PRO A 728 -23.47 18.89 0.92
C PRO A 728 -23.06 18.96 2.40
N VAL A 729 -22.95 17.81 3.05
CA VAL A 729 -22.35 17.71 4.38
C VAL A 729 -20.83 17.74 4.24
N LEU A 730 -20.14 18.37 5.19
CA LEU A 730 -18.68 18.36 5.28
C LEU A 730 -18.25 17.59 6.53
N LEU A 731 -17.14 16.88 6.41
CA LEU A 731 -16.47 16.23 7.54
C LEU A 731 -15.72 17.26 8.41
N PRO A 732 -15.25 16.87 9.61
CA PRO A 732 -14.39 17.73 10.41
C PRO A 732 -13.08 18.13 9.70
N SER A 733 -12.57 17.27 8.80
CA SER A 733 -11.46 17.60 7.89
C SER A 733 -11.80 18.67 6.84
N ARG A 734 -13.07 19.11 6.75
CA ARG A 734 -13.64 19.94 5.68
C ARG A 734 -13.68 19.28 4.30
N ALA A 735 -13.37 18.00 4.19
CA ALA A 735 -13.64 17.23 2.99
C ALA A 735 -15.16 17.02 2.80
N PRO A 736 -15.64 16.87 1.55
CA PRO A 736 -17.01 16.43 1.28
C PRO A 736 -17.33 15.11 2.00
N TYR A 737 -18.54 15.01 2.55
CA TYR A 737 -19.03 13.78 3.16
C TYR A 737 -19.51 12.81 2.07
N ASP A 738 -18.60 12.01 1.54
CA ASP A 738 -18.87 11.01 0.50
C ASP A 738 -17.99 9.75 0.65
N ASN A 739 -18.22 8.74 -0.19
CA ASN A 739 -17.48 7.48 -0.18
C ASN A 739 -16.02 7.57 -0.62
N ARG A 740 -15.50 8.77 -0.87
CA ARG A 740 -14.07 8.97 -1.06
C ARG A 740 -13.35 9.21 0.27
N GLU A 741 -14.11 9.41 1.33
CA GLU A 741 -13.66 9.49 2.71
C GLU A 741 -14.05 8.20 3.46
N PRO A 742 -13.35 7.84 4.54
CA PRO A 742 -13.56 6.58 5.27
C PRO A 742 -14.82 6.63 6.15
N VAL A 743 -15.96 6.97 5.54
CA VAL A 743 -17.28 7.06 6.18
C VAL A 743 -18.35 6.25 5.45
N PHE A 744 -18.01 5.68 4.30
CA PHE A 744 -18.80 4.68 3.59
C PHE A 744 -17.92 3.49 3.21
N MET A 745 -18.51 2.31 3.09
CA MET A 745 -17.88 1.21 2.35
C MET A 745 -18.72 0.87 1.13
N THR A 746 -18.17 1.07 -0.06
CA THR A 746 -18.87 0.81 -1.32
C THR A 746 -18.44 -0.51 -1.94
N ARG A 747 -19.38 -1.26 -2.51
CA ARG A 747 -19.14 -2.57 -3.10
C ARG A 747 -19.95 -2.83 -4.35
N ILE A 748 -19.42 -3.68 -5.21
CA ILE A 748 -20.12 -4.19 -6.39
C ILE A 748 -20.94 -5.42 -5.98
N ARG A 749 -22.16 -5.50 -6.50
CA ARG A 749 -23.05 -6.66 -6.47
C ARG A 749 -23.44 -7.03 -7.90
N GLN A 750 -23.76 -8.29 -8.13
CA GLN A 750 -24.48 -8.72 -9.33
C GLN A 750 -25.89 -9.10 -8.93
N GLY A 751 -26.87 -8.46 -9.55
CA GLY A 751 -28.28 -8.78 -9.34
C GLY A 751 -28.63 -10.18 -9.87
N GLU A 752 -29.79 -10.70 -9.50
CA GLU A 752 -30.29 -12.00 -10.01
C GLU A 752 -30.53 -12.01 -11.53
N ASP A 753 -30.59 -10.82 -12.15
CA ASP A 753 -30.73 -10.59 -13.59
C ASP A 753 -29.42 -10.22 -14.29
N ASP A 754 -28.27 -10.49 -13.64
CA ASP A 754 -26.91 -10.19 -14.11
C ASP A 754 -26.59 -8.69 -14.30
N ALA A 755 -27.52 -7.79 -13.96
CA ALA A 755 -27.29 -6.35 -14.01
C ALA A 755 -26.35 -5.89 -12.89
N TRP A 756 -25.57 -4.84 -13.16
CA TRP A 756 -24.65 -4.24 -12.20
C TRP A 756 -25.43 -3.53 -11.09
N GLU A 757 -25.27 -4.04 -9.87
CA GLU A 757 -25.75 -3.42 -8.64
C GLU A 757 -24.57 -2.86 -7.86
N TRP A 758 -24.81 -1.76 -7.18
CA TRP A 758 -23.84 -1.15 -6.28
C TRP A 758 -24.46 -0.99 -4.90
N GLY A 759 -23.65 -1.17 -3.87
CA GLY A 759 -24.05 -1.06 -2.47
C GLY A 759 -23.13 -0.12 -1.70
N ALA A 760 -23.68 0.61 -0.74
CA ALA A 760 -22.95 1.45 0.19
C ALA A 760 -23.42 1.18 1.61
N TYR A 761 -22.48 0.72 2.45
CA TYR A 761 -22.67 0.66 3.89
C TYR A 761 -22.36 2.02 4.50
N TRP A 762 -23.25 2.51 5.37
CA TRP A 762 -23.07 3.75 6.11
C TRP A 762 -23.42 3.56 7.59
N GLU A 763 -22.53 4.04 8.46
CA GLU A 763 -22.68 4.05 9.91
C GLU A 763 -22.03 5.32 10.47
N GLU A 764 -22.68 5.94 11.46
CA GLU A 764 -22.15 7.11 12.16
C GLU A 764 -22.27 6.98 13.69
N THR A 765 -21.55 7.85 14.38
CA THR A 765 -21.30 7.82 15.81
C THR A 765 -22.45 8.46 16.64
N LYS A 766 -22.38 8.32 17.97
CA LYS A 766 -23.44 8.73 18.93
C LYS A 766 -23.71 10.24 18.97
N ASP A 767 -22.81 11.05 18.41
CA ASP A 767 -22.85 12.50 18.41
C ASP A 767 -23.18 13.11 17.04
N PHE A 768 -23.43 12.28 16.01
CA PHE A 768 -23.75 12.76 14.68
C PHE A 768 -24.94 13.74 14.68
N PRO A 769 -24.90 14.87 13.94
CA PRO A 769 -25.92 15.90 14.03
C PRO A 769 -27.32 15.42 13.58
N LEU A 770 -28.34 15.73 14.38
CA LEU A 770 -29.73 15.46 14.03
C LEU A 770 -30.20 16.31 12.85
N GLY A 771 -31.19 15.82 12.11
CA GLY A 771 -31.83 16.56 11.02
C GLY A 771 -32.31 15.65 9.89
N THR A 772 -32.78 16.28 8.81
CA THR A 772 -33.21 15.57 7.60
C THR A 772 -32.08 15.49 6.60
N TYR A 773 -31.83 14.29 6.09
CA TYR A 773 -30.75 13.97 5.16
C TYR A 773 -31.25 13.16 3.96
N ARG A 774 -30.43 13.06 2.93
CA ARG A 774 -30.57 12.10 1.82
C ARG A 774 -29.20 11.75 1.26
N PHE A 775 -29.12 10.65 0.50
CA PHE A 775 -27.94 10.34 -0.29
C PHE A 775 -28.11 10.79 -1.74
N ARG A 776 -27.05 11.34 -2.31
CA ARG A 776 -26.90 11.66 -3.73
C ARG A 776 -25.88 10.72 -4.34
N ILE A 777 -26.25 10.08 -5.44
CA ILE A 777 -25.42 9.13 -6.18
C ILE A 777 -25.09 9.71 -7.55
N GLU A 778 -23.83 9.60 -7.95
CA GLU A 778 -23.30 10.05 -9.23
C GLU A 778 -22.41 8.97 -9.81
N GLY A 779 -22.67 8.55 -11.04
CA GLY A 779 -21.94 7.47 -11.69
C GLY A 779 -21.96 7.61 -13.20
N HIS A 780 -21.43 6.58 -13.86
CA HIS A 780 -21.37 6.48 -15.31
C HIS A 780 -21.72 5.07 -15.78
N TYR A 781 -22.26 4.95 -16.98
CA TYR A 781 -22.50 3.68 -17.63
C TYR A 781 -22.07 3.75 -19.10
N LEU A 782 -21.87 2.59 -19.72
CA LEU A 782 -21.62 2.51 -21.15
C LEU A 782 -22.97 2.45 -21.88
N ASN A 783 -23.22 3.40 -22.78
CA ASN A 783 -24.47 3.44 -23.54
C ASN A 783 -24.39 2.47 -24.73
N ALA A 784 -25.32 1.51 -24.80
CA ALA A 784 -25.33 0.46 -25.82
C ALA A 784 -25.43 0.97 -27.26
N ASP A 785 -26.15 2.07 -27.49
CA ASP A 785 -26.43 2.60 -28.83
C ASP A 785 -25.28 3.45 -29.38
N THR A 786 -24.57 4.16 -28.49
CA THR A 786 -23.51 5.11 -28.86
C THR A 786 -22.10 4.57 -28.63
N GLY A 787 -21.94 3.60 -27.71
CA GLY A 787 -20.64 3.17 -27.22
C GLY A 787 -19.92 4.20 -26.35
N GLU A 788 -20.60 5.29 -25.96
CA GLU A 788 -20.03 6.35 -25.14
C GLU A 788 -20.31 6.12 -23.65
N ARG A 789 -19.32 6.47 -22.82
CA ARG A 789 -19.53 6.56 -21.37
C ARG A 789 -20.42 7.76 -21.07
N THR A 790 -21.56 7.51 -20.43
CA THR A 790 -22.61 8.52 -20.16
C THR A 790 -22.83 8.65 -18.65
N PRO A 791 -22.88 9.87 -18.07
CA PRO A 791 -23.12 10.06 -16.65
C PRO A 791 -24.59 9.85 -16.28
N TYR A 792 -24.85 9.41 -15.05
CA TYR A 792 -26.17 9.39 -14.42
C TYR A 792 -26.12 9.96 -13.00
N SER A 793 -27.28 10.35 -12.47
CA SER A 793 -27.41 10.78 -11.07
C SER A 793 -28.73 10.31 -10.49
N ALA A 794 -28.71 9.98 -9.21
CA ALA A 794 -29.87 9.56 -8.45
C ALA A 794 -29.85 10.13 -7.03
N THR A 795 -31.01 10.14 -6.38
CA THR A 795 -31.14 10.51 -4.96
C THR A 795 -32.05 9.52 -4.25
N THR A 796 -31.70 9.17 -3.03
CA THR A 796 -32.59 8.38 -2.17
C THR A 796 -33.78 9.21 -1.70
N ASP A 797 -34.77 8.54 -1.11
CA ASP A 797 -35.75 9.21 -0.26
C ASP A 797 -35.03 9.91 0.91
N SER A 798 -35.63 10.98 1.42
CA SER A 798 -35.12 11.69 2.59
C SER A 798 -35.44 10.93 3.87
N PHE A 799 -34.52 10.94 4.82
CA PHE A 799 -34.67 10.34 6.14
C PHE A 799 -34.30 11.32 7.25
N GLU A 800 -34.83 11.09 8.45
CA GLU A 800 -34.53 11.89 9.63
C GLU A 800 -33.56 11.13 10.55
N ILE A 801 -32.45 11.78 10.93
CA ILE A 801 -31.57 11.26 11.99
C ILE A 801 -32.12 11.71 13.34
N VAL A 802 -32.41 10.73 14.19
CA VAL A 802 -32.99 10.91 15.53
C VAL A 802 -32.04 10.39 16.63
N PRO A 803 -32.22 10.80 17.90
CA PRO A 803 -31.46 10.25 19.00
C PRO A 803 -31.59 8.73 19.09
N SER A 804 -30.53 8.04 19.51
CA SER A 804 -30.57 6.59 19.69
C SER A 804 -31.36 6.21 20.92
N THR A 805 -32.16 5.16 20.83
CA THR A 805 -32.87 4.54 21.96
C THR A 805 -32.21 3.25 22.45
N ALA A 806 -31.02 2.94 21.91
CA ALA A 806 -30.37 1.65 22.06
C ALA A 806 -29.50 1.53 23.32
N MET A 807 -29.39 2.56 24.18
CA MET A 807 -28.53 2.47 25.37
C MET A 807 -28.98 1.31 26.28
N VAL A 808 -28.02 0.68 26.95
CA VAL A 808 -28.22 -0.52 27.75
C VAL A 808 -27.92 -0.23 29.22
N ILE A 809 -28.81 -0.72 30.07
CA ILE A 809 -28.60 -0.85 31.51
C ILE A 809 -28.55 -2.35 31.82
N ASP A 810 -27.44 -2.83 32.38
CA ASP A 810 -27.27 -4.24 32.72
C ASP A 810 -26.38 -4.43 33.96
N GLN A 811 -26.03 -5.69 34.28
CA GLN A 811 -25.20 -6.04 35.44
C GLN A 811 -25.68 -5.38 36.75
N ILE A 812 -26.97 -5.45 37.02
CA ILE A 812 -27.54 -4.91 38.26
C ILE A 812 -27.11 -5.80 39.43
N GLU A 813 -26.52 -5.18 40.45
CA GLU A 813 -26.11 -5.83 41.69
C GLU A 813 -26.62 -5.02 42.89
N VAL A 814 -27.37 -5.67 43.79
CA VAL A 814 -27.85 -5.06 45.02
C VAL A 814 -26.77 -5.19 46.08
N LEU A 815 -26.17 -4.08 46.48
CA LEU A 815 -25.04 -4.03 47.43
C LEU A 815 -25.53 -3.99 48.89
N THR A 816 -26.64 -3.31 49.13
CA THR A 816 -27.31 -3.22 50.43
C THR A 816 -28.82 -3.11 50.20
N PRO A 817 -29.68 -3.23 51.24
CA PRO A 817 -31.12 -3.00 51.09
C PRO A 817 -31.50 -1.66 50.43
N THR A 818 -30.64 -0.64 50.53
CA THR A 818 -30.91 0.70 49.97
C THR A 818 -30.03 1.04 48.77
N ILE A 819 -29.07 0.20 48.37
CA ILE A 819 -28.09 0.58 47.35
C ILE A 819 -27.96 -0.54 46.33
N PHE A 820 -28.07 -0.19 45.05
CA PHE A 820 -27.69 -1.06 43.95
C PHE A 820 -26.74 -0.35 42.99
N THR A 821 -25.95 -1.13 42.27
CA THR A 821 -25.16 -0.65 41.13
C THR A 821 -25.70 -1.26 39.84
N ALA A 822 -25.55 -0.56 38.73
CA ALA A 822 -25.76 -1.09 37.39
C ALA A 822 -24.65 -0.59 36.45
N ARG A 823 -24.40 -1.31 35.36
CA ARG A 823 -23.55 -0.84 34.26
C ARG A 823 -24.43 -0.12 33.25
N VAL A 824 -23.94 1.01 32.75
CA VAL A 824 -24.60 1.80 31.70
C VAL A 824 -23.67 1.91 30.50
N SER A 825 -24.20 1.61 29.32
CA SER A 825 -23.38 1.55 28.10
C SER A 825 -24.22 1.76 26.86
N TYR A 826 -23.52 2.03 25.76
CA TYR A 826 -23.99 1.83 24.41
C TYR A 826 -23.74 0.36 24.02
N PRO A 827 -24.68 -0.31 23.34
CA PRO A 827 -24.51 -1.70 22.95
C PRO A 827 -23.34 -1.80 21.95
N PRO A 828 -22.69 -2.96 21.87
CA PRO A 828 -21.80 -3.26 20.75
C PRO A 828 -22.49 -2.96 19.43
N ALA A 829 -21.72 -2.54 18.43
CA ALA A 829 -22.26 -2.39 17.08
C ALA A 829 -22.82 -3.74 16.59
N THR A 830 -24.06 -3.72 16.12
CA THR A 830 -24.81 -4.91 15.70
C THR A 830 -24.39 -5.39 14.32
N GLU A 831 -24.63 -6.67 14.02
CA GLU A 831 -24.59 -7.16 12.63
C GLU A 831 -25.69 -6.49 11.80
N VAL A 832 -25.33 -5.98 10.62
CA VAL A 832 -26.32 -5.53 9.64
C VAL A 832 -26.92 -6.74 8.94
N LEU A 833 -28.26 -6.78 8.90
CA LEU A 833 -28.99 -7.74 8.07
C LEU A 833 -29.06 -7.16 6.65
N THR A 834 -28.05 -7.44 5.81
CA THR A 834 -28.06 -7.03 4.40
C THR A 834 -29.15 -7.81 3.64
N ALA A 835 -30.11 -7.10 3.04
CA ALA A 835 -30.96 -7.67 2.00
C ALA A 835 -30.13 -7.78 0.71
N GLY A 836 -29.95 -8.99 0.21
CA GLY A 836 -29.13 -9.21 -0.98
C GLY A 836 -29.16 -10.65 -1.46
N PRO A 837 -28.64 -10.91 -2.67
CA PRO A 837 -28.50 -12.26 -3.16
C PRO A 837 -27.64 -13.07 -2.19
N SER A 838 -27.93 -14.37 -2.03
CA SER A 838 -27.24 -15.24 -1.08
C SER A 838 -25.72 -15.32 -1.28
N GLU A 839 -25.23 -14.88 -2.44
CA GLU A 839 -23.83 -14.93 -2.87
C GLU A 839 -23.09 -13.59 -2.81
N ASP A 840 -23.61 -12.54 -2.13
CA ASP A 840 -22.84 -11.30 -1.90
C ASP A 840 -21.57 -11.58 -1.08
N ARG A 841 -20.45 -11.81 -1.77
CA ARG A 841 -19.13 -12.12 -1.19
C ARG A 841 -18.49 -10.93 -0.48
N ALA A 842 -18.99 -9.71 -0.73
CA ALA A 842 -18.48 -8.49 -0.15
C ALA A 842 -19.38 -7.94 0.96
N LYS A 843 -20.44 -8.66 1.34
CA LYS A 843 -21.30 -8.23 2.44
C LYS A 843 -20.48 -7.96 3.70
N LEU A 844 -20.81 -6.85 4.35
CA LEU A 844 -20.15 -6.42 5.57
C LEU A 844 -20.97 -6.86 6.78
N VAL A 845 -20.28 -7.22 7.85
CA VAL A 845 -20.90 -7.65 9.11
C VAL A 845 -20.23 -6.90 10.26
N GLY A 846 -21.05 -6.32 11.13
CA GLY A 846 -20.61 -5.54 12.29
C GLY A 846 -20.46 -4.05 11.99
N SER A 847 -19.52 -3.41 12.71
CA SER A 847 -19.23 -1.97 12.65
C SER A 847 -18.07 -1.67 11.72
N PHE A 848 -18.16 -0.54 11.04
CA PHE A 848 -17.06 0.05 10.31
C PHE A 848 -16.34 1.14 11.11
N ARG A 849 -17.10 1.89 11.92
CA ARG A 849 -16.59 3.06 12.66
C ARG A 849 -16.04 2.68 14.03
N MET A 850 -14.99 3.36 14.46
CA MET A 850 -14.47 3.31 15.82
C MET A 850 -15.37 4.16 16.71
N HIS A 851 -16.15 3.50 17.56
CA HIS A 851 -17.06 4.20 18.48
C HIS A 851 -16.40 4.67 19.78
N HIS A 852 -15.22 4.14 20.13
CA HIS A 852 -14.44 4.56 21.30
C HIS A 852 -12.97 4.11 21.15
N PRO A 853 -11.96 4.95 21.46
CA PRO A 853 -10.54 4.68 21.19
C PRO A 853 -9.88 3.63 22.10
N GLU A 854 -10.49 3.34 23.25
CA GLU A 854 -9.94 2.40 24.25
C GLU A 854 -10.81 1.16 24.47
N VAL A 855 -11.87 0.98 23.67
CA VAL A 855 -12.80 -0.14 23.81
C VAL A 855 -12.74 -1.00 22.56
N ALA A 856 -12.44 -2.29 22.74
CA ALA A 856 -12.30 -3.25 21.66
C ALA A 856 -13.58 -3.36 20.81
N SER A 857 -13.41 -3.73 19.53
CA SER A 857 -14.53 -4.02 18.65
C SER A 857 -15.42 -5.13 19.26
N GLY A 858 -16.73 -4.89 19.31
CA GLY A 858 -17.70 -5.85 19.84
C GLY A 858 -17.96 -5.78 21.34
N LEU A 859 -17.27 -4.91 22.09
CA LEU A 859 -17.59 -4.65 23.50
C LEU A 859 -18.59 -3.50 23.68
N PRO A 860 -19.37 -3.47 24.78
CA PRO A 860 -20.21 -2.32 25.11
C PRO A 860 -19.36 -1.07 25.32
N ILE A 861 -19.79 0.04 24.72
CA ILE A 861 -19.09 1.32 24.78
C ILE A 861 -19.60 2.08 26.03
N PRO A 862 -18.72 2.59 26.91
CA PRO A 862 -19.15 3.31 28.11
C PRO A 862 -19.88 4.60 27.74
N VAL A 863 -20.83 4.99 28.60
CA VAL A 863 -21.37 6.35 28.64
C VAL A 863 -20.48 7.13 29.59
N MET A 864 -19.62 8.01 29.09
CA MET A 864 -18.60 8.65 29.92
C MET A 864 -19.23 9.51 31.03
N ALA A 865 -18.88 9.22 32.29
CA ALA A 865 -19.52 9.83 33.46
C ALA A 865 -19.42 11.37 33.48
N ASP A 866 -18.27 11.91 33.07
CA ASP A 866 -17.97 13.35 33.19
C ASP A 866 -18.44 14.18 31.99
N THR A 867 -18.63 13.55 30.82
CA THR A 867 -18.83 14.26 29.55
C THR A 867 -20.10 13.88 28.82
N GLU A 868 -20.73 12.74 29.15
CA GLU A 868 -21.84 12.19 28.35
C GLU A 868 -23.05 11.81 29.18
N PHE A 869 -22.89 11.34 30.42
CA PHE A 869 -24.03 10.95 31.25
C PHE A 869 -24.90 12.18 31.60
N ASP A 870 -26.22 12.07 31.42
CA ASP A 870 -27.18 13.10 31.85
C ASP A 870 -28.00 12.63 33.06
N ALA A 871 -28.81 11.58 32.91
CA ALA A 871 -29.66 11.11 33.98
C ALA A 871 -29.94 9.60 33.96
N LEU A 872 -30.15 9.04 35.16
CA LEU A 872 -30.80 7.75 35.36
C LEU A 872 -32.03 7.99 36.24
N THR A 873 -33.20 7.64 35.73
CA THR A 873 -34.49 7.81 36.41
C THR A 873 -35.24 6.48 36.42
N GLY A 874 -36.26 6.36 37.27
CA GLY A 874 -37.03 5.12 37.36
C GLY A 874 -37.51 4.82 38.77
N GLU A 875 -38.00 3.60 38.96
CA GLU A 875 -38.38 3.07 40.25
C GLU A 875 -38.10 1.57 40.36
N VAL A 876 -37.91 1.11 41.59
CA VAL A 876 -37.78 -0.32 41.90
C VAL A 876 -39.01 -0.75 42.69
N ARG A 877 -39.73 -1.76 42.21
CA ARG A 877 -40.96 -2.27 42.84
C ARG A 877 -40.72 -3.62 43.49
N GLN A 878 -41.15 -3.76 44.74
CA GLN A 878 -41.18 -5.05 45.42
C GLN A 878 -42.55 -5.24 46.10
N GLY A 879 -43.33 -6.19 45.58
CA GLY A 879 -44.72 -6.38 46.01
C GLY A 879 -45.61 -5.18 45.66
N GLN A 880 -46.09 -4.44 46.67
CA GLN A 880 -46.87 -3.20 46.48
C GLN A 880 -46.06 -1.93 46.77
N SER A 881 -44.80 -2.06 47.15
CA SER A 881 -43.92 -0.94 47.48
C SER A 881 -43.18 -0.50 46.21
N ALA A 882 -43.25 0.79 45.88
CA ALA A 882 -42.43 1.42 44.86
C ALA A 882 -41.37 2.28 45.56
N LEU A 883 -40.10 2.03 45.25
CA LEU A 883 -38.94 2.71 45.80
C LEU A 883 -38.37 3.65 44.74
N THR A 884 -38.29 4.95 45.07
CA THR A 884 -37.73 5.99 44.20
C THR A 884 -36.25 6.20 44.51
N PHE A 885 -35.52 6.88 43.62
CA PHE A 885 -34.09 7.16 43.83
C PHE A 885 -33.92 8.38 44.74
N ALA A 886 -33.13 8.23 45.80
CA ALA A 886 -32.70 9.30 46.68
C ALA A 886 -31.42 9.98 46.15
N GLU A 887 -30.48 9.21 45.61
CA GLU A 887 -29.21 9.68 45.07
C GLU A 887 -28.74 8.78 43.93
N VAL A 888 -28.13 9.36 42.90
CA VAL A 888 -27.48 8.65 41.80
C VAL A 888 -26.07 9.20 41.64
N THR A 889 -25.07 8.33 41.73
CA THR A 889 -23.66 8.66 41.47
C THR A 889 -23.15 7.83 40.31
N VAL A 890 -22.36 8.42 39.42
CA VAL A 890 -21.85 7.74 38.22
C VAL A 890 -20.34 7.80 38.20
N THR A 891 -19.71 6.70 37.83
CA THR A 891 -18.25 6.59 37.74
C THR A 891 -17.87 5.78 36.51
N THR A 892 -16.91 6.30 35.73
CA THR A 892 -16.22 5.50 34.70
C THR A 892 -14.86 5.10 35.24
N ALA A 893 -14.57 3.80 35.24
CA ALA A 893 -13.31 3.26 35.76
C ALA A 893 -12.79 2.12 34.88
N PRO A 894 -11.46 1.89 34.84
CA PRO A 894 -10.88 0.74 34.15
C PRO A 894 -11.26 -0.56 34.87
N GLU A 895 -11.84 -1.50 34.13
CA GLU A 895 -12.18 -2.85 34.60
C GLU A 895 -11.56 -3.93 33.69
N THR A 896 -11.57 -5.17 34.18
CA THR A 896 -11.27 -6.34 33.35
C THR A 896 -12.57 -6.84 32.69
N VAL A 897 -12.70 -6.66 31.38
CA VAL A 897 -13.88 -7.09 30.61
C VAL A 897 -13.44 -8.16 29.61
N GLU A 898 -14.05 -9.34 29.70
CA GLU A 898 -13.75 -10.48 28.80
C GLU A 898 -12.24 -10.80 28.69
N GLY A 899 -11.52 -10.70 29.80
CA GLY A 899 -10.08 -10.97 29.86
C GLY A 899 -9.17 -9.82 29.40
N ARG A 900 -9.73 -8.70 28.94
CA ARG A 900 -8.99 -7.47 28.64
C ARG A 900 -8.96 -6.56 29.86
N ASN A 901 -7.77 -6.17 30.27
CA ASN A 901 -7.59 -5.21 31.36
C ASN A 901 -7.75 -3.77 30.86
N ASN A 902 -8.05 -2.85 31.78
CA ASN A 902 -8.14 -1.42 31.54
C ASN A 902 -9.21 -1.02 30.51
N VAL A 903 -10.29 -1.79 30.39
CA VAL A 903 -11.44 -1.38 29.57
C VAL A 903 -12.26 -0.38 30.38
N PRO A 904 -12.52 0.83 29.88
CA PRO A 904 -13.35 1.80 30.60
C PRO A 904 -14.80 1.29 30.68
N VAL A 905 -15.32 1.19 31.90
CA VAL A 905 -16.70 0.76 32.20
C VAL A 905 -17.38 1.82 33.05
N THR A 906 -18.58 2.23 32.66
CA THR A 906 -19.39 3.16 33.44
C THR A 906 -20.38 2.41 34.32
N ARG A 907 -20.31 2.67 35.62
CA ARG A 907 -21.26 2.19 36.61
C ARG A 907 -22.04 3.33 37.24
N VAL A 908 -23.33 3.13 37.40
CA VAL A 908 -24.23 3.96 38.19
C VAL A 908 -24.47 3.28 39.53
N THR A 909 -24.30 4.00 40.62
CA THR A 909 -24.68 3.58 41.96
C THR A 909 -25.89 4.41 42.40
N VAL A 910 -26.97 3.71 42.78
CA VAL A 910 -28.25 4.32 43.11
C VAL A 910 -28.59 4.01 44.55
N THR A 911 -28.90 5.05 45.32
CA THR A 911 -29.47 4.94 46.66
C THR A 911 -30.99 5.08 46.57
N LEU A 912 -31.73 4.13 47.12
CA LEU A 912 -33.19 4.09 47.15
C LEU A 912 -33.75 4.82 48.38
N ASP A 913 -34.90 5.47 48.22
CA ASP A 913 -35.71 6.00 49.33
C ASP A 913 -36.57 4.87 49.94
N GLY A 914 -35.90 3.90 50.56
CA GLY A 914 -36.50 2.74 51.24
C GLY A 914 -35.70 1.44 51.05
N ASP A 915 -36.09 0.40 51.78
CA ASP A 915 -35.36 -0.88 51.84
C ASP A 915 -35.97 -1.93 50.89
N LEU A 916 -35.11 -2.58 50.10
CA LEU A 916 -35.36 -3.87 49.47
C LEU A 916 -35.27 -5.00 50.50
N SER A 917 -36.08 -6.03 50.30
CA SER A 917 -36.04 -7.31 51.02
C SER A 917 -35.61 -8.44 50.09
N GLU A 918 -35.23 -9.59 50.65
CA GLU A 918 -34.94 -10.80 49.85
C GLU A 918 -36.14 -11.22 49.01
N GLY A 919 -35.90 -11.59 47.75
CA GLY A 919 -36.92 -12.04 46.80
C GLY A 919 -37.04 -11.16 45.57
N ASP A 920 -38.06 -11.39 44.75
CA ASP A 920 -38.19 -10.75 43.44
C ASP A 920 -38.49 -9.25 43.56
N ALA A 921 -37.75 -8.43 42.82
CA ALA A 921 -37.96 -7.01 42.65
C ALA A 921 -37.95 -6.64 41.16
N ASP A 922 -38.90 -5.81 40.74
CA ASP A 922 -39.02 -5.29 39.39
C ASP A 922 -38.27 -3.95 39.28
N PHE A 923 -37.34 -3.88 38.34
CA PHE A 923 -36.58 -2.68 38.01
C PHE A 923 -37.15 -2.07 36.74
N ASP A 924 -37.59 -0.82 36.83
CA ASP A 924 -38.06 0.02 35.72
C ASP A 924 -37.15 1.25 35.67
N LEU A 925 -36.14 1.21 34.80
CA LEU A 925 -35.05 2.18 34.74
C LEU A 925 -34.99 2.82 33.36
N GLN A 926 -34.78 4.13 33.33
CA GLN A 926 -34.57 4.94 32.12
C GLN A 926 -33.26 5.71 32.21
N LEU A 927 -32.45 5.60 31.17
CA LEU A 927 -31.14 6.24 31.03
C LEU A 927 -31.20 7.29 29.91
N THR A 928 -30.59 8.45 30.13
CA THR A 928 -30.36 9.47 29.10
C THR A 928 -28.93 9.98 29.15
N ASP A 929 -28.40 10.34 27.98
CA ASP A 929 -27.13 11.04 27.83
C ASP A 929 -27.34 12.52 27.49
N THR A 930 -26.27 13.32 27.51
CA THR A 930 -26.30 14.76 27.23
C THR A 930 -26.67 15.10 25.78
N LEU A 931 -26.65 14.11 24.89
CA LEU A 931 -26.98 14.23 23.47
C LEU A 931 -28.44 13.84 23.17
N GLY A 932 -29.20 13.47 24.21
CA GLY A 932 -30.59 13.04 24.14
C GLY A 932 -30.77 11.58 23.71
N ASN A 933 -29.69 10.80 23.60
CA ASN A 933 -29.79 9.36 23.42
C ASN A 933 -30.31 8.74 24.72
N SER A 934 -31.03 7.62 24.61
CA SER A 934 -31.71 7.00 25.74
C SER A 934 -31.65 5.48 25.73
N GLY A 935 -32.04 4.87 26.84
CA GLY A 935 -32.25 3.43 27.00
C GLY A 935 -33.24 3.13 28.12
N GLU A 936 -33.92 1.98 28.03
CA GLU A 936 -34.89 1.53 29.02
C GLU A 936 -34.59 0.09 29.43
N LEU A 937 -34.73 -0.21 30.72
CA LEU A 937 -34.67 -1.56 31.26
C LEU A 937 -35.91 -1.84 32.11
N LEU A 938 -36.63 -2.89 31.71
CA LEU A 938 -37.72 -3.49 32.47
C LEU A 938 -37.35 -4.95 32.77
N THR A 939 -37.00 -5.24 34.02
CA THR A 939 -36.59 -6.61 34.41
C THR A 939 -36.99 -6.97 35.84
N THR A 940 -37.19 -8.25 36.11
CA THR A 940 -37.41 -8.78 37.46
C THR A 940 -36.13 -9.50 37.90
N LEU A 941 -35.55 -9.09 39.02
CA LEU A 941 -34.36 -9.72 39.60
C LEU A 941 -34.70 -10.31 40.96
N ASN A 942 -34.16 -11.49 41.25
CA ASN A 942 -34.21 -12.03 42.59
C ASN A 942 -33.13 -11.35 43.44
N VAL A 943 -33.55 -10.55 44.42
CA VAL A 943 -32.66 -9.84 45.33
C VAL A 943 -32.16 -10.83 46.38
N ASP A 944 -30.87 -11.14 46.34
CA ASP A 944 -30.14 -11.87 47.38
C ASP A 944 -29.30 -10.85 48.15
N LEU A 945 -29.68 -10.59 49.41
CA LEU A 945 -29.02 -9.57 50.22
C LEU A 945 -27.74 -10.15 50.84
N PRO A 946 -26.58 -9.49 50.70
CA PRO A 946 -25.31 -9.99 51.23
C PRO A 946 -25.25 -10.08 52.77
#